data_AF-A0A7Y5TAL7-F1
#
_entry.id   AF-A0A7Y5TAL7-F1
#
_cell.length_a   1.000
_cell.length_b   1.000
_cell.length_c   1.000
_cell.angle_alpha   90.00
_cell.angle_beta   90.00
_cell.angle_gamma   90.00
#
_symmetry.space_group_name_H-M   'P 1'
#
loop_
_entity.id
_entity.type
_entity.pdbx_description
1 polymer ?
#
loop_
_entity_poly.entity_id
_entity_poly.type
_entity_poly.pdbx_seq_one_letter_code
_entity_poly.pdbx_strand_id
1 'polypeptide(L)'
;MTTTVTALLVSHEGSRWLPAVLDGLQSQTRPVDRVVAVDTGSKDDSADLVQQRFGEWLVGGEVVRADQRSSFGEAVNAALWSLPDESADDEWVWLLHDDSNPAPDALEQMLEISALNPTADILGPKLREWPSLRRLLEVGVTISGTGRRETGLERGEYDQGQHDRVHDVLAVNTAGMLVRRSVVERLGFDRRLPLYGNDIDFGWRAARADHRALVVPDAVVFHAEAAHRGVRESRLAGHHPRRAERAAAHNTLLVNCSAAALPFQLVRLFLGSLIRAFGMLLVRAPGEALDELAGLGRAYLHPLRIISGRRSRRRTSTLRAREVRHLLAPPWVPYRHGLDFVGDLAAAVINQASDISAARRARADAARAAAIDTGPVAAEAQNLPADTGLVVRLLTSRLVWLITALTVLALVAARGLYGAGMLSGGGLLPAPSTSMDWWRLYVDDWHPMGVGSSVPTAPYVLPLALAGSVLLGKAWLVVDLLFLLAVPLCALGAYRFLARLTSSPVTSLWGALAYAVLPVALGAVQQGRLGTVAAAVLLPWLAHSAIFLGSSYSDDRRTRAAWRTAMWLGLVVAFVPLAWVMALVVGVVAVVARVRSGRGRHVGEVLVPLIGSLFLLLPWTLSTWSHRGLSSWLFEAGLPAPAITEPLSRLDVLFGRQGAGAPALLTIGLLVAAVAALLRPDTRRDVLKAWVVVLVGLGVTVTLAGGRYSLPNAPTDQPLWLGFPLLVVQAAGITAAAIAGTGIRRRLSTSSFGWRQPFGVLVVLVAALTPVVVAGWWVWEGTAGAVDRRPVASVPTYMSDAAKDDPVNGSLVVRGSRATGFEYVVLRQPGIRLGDDSVEPSAADQAGLTSYVTDLVTAPDPRVVAGLAQTGVAYVYAPAPADIGLVGNLDSVSGVSSASAVRPGARAWQLDAKPTDDKMLLAVDQARPWLLAAQGLAVLVVLVLAAPSRGERR
;
A
#
# COMPACT_ATOMS: atom_id res chain seq x y z
N MET A 1 47.77 5.39 -47.44
CA MET A 1 47.96 4.18 -46.61
C MET A 1 46.60 3.52 -46.51
N THR A 2 46.46 2.27 -46.93
CA THR A 2 45.20 1.53 -46.86
C THR A 2 44.98 1.07 -45.42
N THR A 3 43.94 1.56 -44.77
CA THR A 3 43.57 1.18 -43.40
C THR A 3 43.09 -0.27 -43.38
N THR A 4 43.76 -1.11 -42.58
CA THR A 4 43.43 -2.54 -42.43
C THR A 4 42.37 -2.72 -41.34
N VAL A 5 41.33 -3.50 -41.62
CA VAL A 5 40.26 -3.85 -40.69
C VAL A 5 40.15 -5.36 -40.50
N THR A 6 40.31 -5.80 -39.26
CA THR A 6 40.09 -7.18 -38.83
C THR A 6 38.76 -7.28 -38.09
N ALA A 7 37.79 -8.04 -38.62
CA ALA A 7 36.56 -8.36 -37.88
C ALA A 7 36.77 -9.54 -36.94
N LEU A 8 36.36 -9.39 -35.69
CA LEU A 8 36.55 -10.35 -34.62
C LEU A 8 35.18 -10.75 -34.07
N LEU A 9 34.72 -11.94 -34.46
CA LEU A 9 33.39 -12.47 -34.13
C LEU A 9 33.49 -13.44 -32.95
N VAL A 10 32.89 -13.10 -31.81
CA VAL A 10 32.83 -14.01 -30.65
C VAL A 10 31.49 -14.74 -30.63
N SER A 11 31.53 -16.08 -30.62
CA SER A 11 30.35 -16.94 -30.68
C SER A 11 30.20 -17.80 -29.42
N HIS A 12 28.95 -17.93 -28.94
CA HIS A 12 28.58 -18.82 -27.83
C HIS A 12 27.10 -19.22 -27.91
N GLU A 13 26.81 -20.43 -28.41
CA GLU A 13 25.43 -20.92 -28.56
C GLU A 13 24.54 -19.93 -29.35
N GLY A 14 25.04 -19.53 -30.53
CA GLY A 14 24.52 -18.49 -31.41
C GLY A 14 23.86 -18.98 -32.70
N SER A 15 23.67 -20.28 -32.89
CA SER A 15 23.18 -20.90 -34.15
C SER A 15 21.93 -20.23 -34.73
N ARG A 16 21.06 -19.69 -33.87
CA ARG A 16 19.85 -18.95 -34.26
C ARG A 16 20.11 -17.62 -34.99
N TRP A 17 21.14 -16.88 -34.60
CA TRP A 17 21.40 -15.51 -35.09
C TRP A 17 22.58 -15.45 -36.06
N LEU A 18 23.54 -16.33 -35.85
CA LEU A 18 24.82 -16.38 -36.54
C LEU A 18 24.70 -16.37 -38.08
N PRO A 19 23.77 -17.09 -38.75
CA PRO A 19 23.66 -17.02 -40.21
C PRO A 19 23.44 -15.60 -40.73
N ALA A 20 22.55 -14.84 -40.10
CA ALA A 20 22.26 -13.47 -40.51
C ALA A 20 23.37 -12.49 -40.13
N VAL A 21 24.13 -12.75 -39.05
CA VAL A 21 25.35 -11.99 -38.72
C VAL A 21 26.44 -12.20 -39.77
N LEU A 22 26.64 -13.44 -40.21
CA LEU A 22 27.60 -13.80 -41.24
C LEU A 22 27.21 -13.21 -42.61
N ASP A 23 25.93 -13.26 -42.98
CA ASP A 23 25.42 -12.60 -44.19
C ASP A 23 25.57 -11.06 -44.11
N GLY A 24 25.35 -10.47 -42.93
CA GLY A 24 25.59 -9.04 -42.68
C GLY A 24 27.06 -8.65 -42.85
N LEU A 25 27.98 -9.47 -42.33
CA LEU A 25 29.42 -9.26 -42.49
C LEU A 25 29.85 -9.41 -43.95
N GLN A 26 29.24 -10.32 -44.71
CA GLN A 26 29.51 -10.53 -46.13
C GLN A 26 29.02 -9.41 -47.02
N SER A 27 27.89 -8.80 -46.67
CA SER A 27 27.23 -7.77 -47.46
C SER A 27 27.79 -6.36 -47.22
N GLN A 28 28.90 -6.22 -46.50
CA GLN A 28 29.49 -4.91 -46.24
C GLN A 28 29.96 -4.22 -47.53
N THR A 29 29.57 -2.97 -47.74
CA THR A 29 29.96 -2.14 -48.90
C THR A 29 31.47 -1.90 -48.91
N ARG A 30 32.05 -1.65 -47.73
CA ARG A 30 33.49 -1.79 -47.47
C ARG A 30 33.74 -3.19 -46.90
N PRO A 31 34.33 -4.14 -47.65
CA PRO A 31 34.64 -5.46 -47.12
C PRO A 31 35.68 -5.36 -45.99
N VAL A 32 35.66 -6.32 -45.07
CA VAL A 32 36.71 -6.48 -44.06
C VAL A 32 37.95 -7.11 -44.68
N ASP A 33 39.14 -6.79 -44.17
CA ASP A 33 40.40 -7.29 -44.74
C ASP A 33 40.78 -8.66 -44.13
N ARG A 34 40.40 -8.90 -42.87
CA ARG A 34 40.59 -10.18 -42.16
C ARG A 34 39.38 -10.48 -41.29
N VAL A 35 39.12 -11.76 -41.03
CA VAL A 35 38.08 -12.21 -40.09
C VAL A 35 38.61 -13.31 -39.19
N VAL A 36 38.46 -13.13 -37.89
CA VAL A 36 38.76 -14.13 -36.87
C VAL A 36 37.50 -14.41 -36.07
N ALA A 37 37.05 -15.65 -36.05
CA ALA A 37 35.93 -16.07 -35.21
C ALA A 37 36.42 -16.89 -34.02
N VAL A 38 35.93 -16.58 -32.83
CA VAL A 38 36.24 -17.31 -31.60
C VAL A 38 34.99 -18.00 -31.09
N ASP A 39 34.96 -19.32 -31.20
CA ASP A 39 33.92 -20.13 -30.57
C ASP A 39 34.29 -20.43 -29.12
N THR A 40 33.49 -19.94 -28.17
CA THR A 40 33.71 -20.14 -26.74
C THR A 40 33.06 -21.42 -26.23
N GLY A 41 33.27 -22.51 -26.97
CA GLY A 41 32.83 -23.85 -26.64
C GLY A 41 31.33 -24.07 -26.81
N SER A 42 30.76 -23.58 -27.91
CA SER A 42 29.33 -23.79 -28.22
C SER A 42 28.99 -25.27 -28.28
N LYS A 43 27.75 -25.62 -27.90
CA LYS A 43 27.22 -26.99 -27.97
C LYS A 43 26.16 -27.19 -29.05
N ASP A 44 25.73 -26.10 -29.66
CA ASP A 44 24.84 -26.09 -30.81
C ASP A 44 25.66 -26.05 -32.11
N ASP A 45 24.98 -25.88 -33.23
CA ASP A 45 25.61 -25.89 -34.56
C ASP A 45 26.44 -24.62 -34.87
N SER A 46 26.68 -23.73 -33.88
CA SER A 46 27.38 -22.46 -34.11
C SER A 46 28.79 -22.64 -34.67
N ALA A 47 29.56 -23.57 -34.09
CA ALA A 47 30.95 -23.79 -34.49
C ALA A 47 31.02 -24.30 -35.94
N ASP A 48 30.11 -25.20 -36.32
CA ASP A 48 30.05 -25.78 -37.66
C ASP A 48 29.58 -24.73 -38.68
N LEU A 49 28.61 -23.88 -38.31
CA LEU A 49 28.14 -22.78 -39.16
C LEU A 49 29.23 -21.75 -39.47
N VAL A 50 30.01 -21.34 -38.46
CA VAL A 50 31.17 -20.45 -38.68
C VAL A 50 32.16 -21.12 -39.62
N GLN A 51 32.53 -22.38 -39.34
CA GLN A 51 33.54 -23.10 -40.10
C GLN A 51 33.13 -23.31 -41.56
N GLN A 52 31.87 -23.67 -41.81
CA GLN A 52 31.33 -23.84 -43.15
C GLN A 52 31.35 -22.53 -43.93
N ARG A 53 30.76 -21.46 -43.38
CA ARG A 53 30.66 -20.18 -44.11
C ARG A 53 32.03 -19.55 -44.35
N PHE A 54 32.97 -19.65 -43.41
CA PHE A 54 34.30 -19.10 -43.62
C PHE A 54 35.05 -19.83 -44.75
N GLY A 55 34.82 -21.14 -44.92
CA GLY A 55 35.38 -21.92 -46.02
C GLY A 55 34.79 -21.58 -47.41
N GLU A 56 33.57 -21.03 -47.47
CA GLU A 56 32.87 -20.75 -48.73
C GLU A 56 33.27 -19.42 -49.40
N TRP A 57 33.60 -18.36 -48.64
CA TRP A 57 33.81 -17.02 -49.21
C TRP A 57 34.95 -16.19 -48.58
N LEU A 58 35.71 -16.75 -47.62
CA LEU A 58 36.77 -16.03 -46.90
C LEU A 58 38.15 -16.69 -47.11
N VAL A 59 38.91 -16.19 -48.07
CA VAL A 59 40.33 -16.55 -48.24
C VAL A 59 41.12 -15.95 -47.06
N GLY A 60 41.33 -16.74 -46.01
CA GLY A 60 42.11 -16.35 -44.82
C GLY A 60 41.33 -16.17 -43.50
N GLY A 61 40.10 -16.68 -43.40
CA GLY A 61 39.36 -16.69 -42.13
C GLY A 61 39.90 -17.72 -41.13
N GLU A 62 40.10 -17.33 -39.87
CA GLU A 62 40.55 -18.22 -38.79
C GLU A 62 39.43 -18.49 -37.78
N VAL A 63 39.30 -19.74 -37.34
CA VAL A 63 38.37 -20.15 -36.28
C VAL A 63 39.15 -20.66 -35.08
N VAL A 64 39.10 -19.90 -33.98
CA VAL A 64 39.73 -20.24 -32.70
C VAL A 64 38.70 -20.87 -31.78
N ARG A 65 39.01 -22.03 -31.20
CA ARG A 65 38.16 -22.66 -30.17
C ARG A 65 38.69 -22.37 -28.78
N ALA A 66 37.82 -21.86 -27.91
CA ALA A 66 38.12 -21.53 -26.53
C ALA A 66 37.24 -22.35 -25.55
N ASP A 67 37.63 -22.43 -24.27
CA ASP A 67 36.87 -23.13 -23.24
C ASP A 67 35.52 -22.44 -22.96
N GLN A 68 34.50 -23.21 -22.55
CA GLN A 68 33.16 -22.71 -22.20
C GLN A 68 33.13 -21.70 -21.04
N ARG A 69 34.20 -21.59 -20.26
CA ARG A 69 34.34 -20.61 -19.17
C ARG A 69 35.16 -19.40 -19.57
N SER A 70 35.61 -19.32 -20.81
CA SER A 70 36.33 -18.16 -21.33
C SER A 70 35.41 -16.95 -21.34
N SER A 71 35.84 -15.87 -20.71
CA SER A 71 35.15 -14.59 -20.77
C SER A 71 35.25 -13.97 -22.18
N PHE A 72 34.36 -13.02 -22.49
CA PHE A 72 34.44 -12.26 -23.74
C PHE A 72 35.84 -11.63 -23.95
N GLY A 73 36.41 -11.08 -22.88
CA GLY A 73 37.75 -10.51 -22.91
C GLY A 73 38.87 -11.51 -23.18
N GLU A 74 38.74 -12.74 -22.70
CA GLU A 74 39.68 -13.82 -23.00
C GLU A 74 39.55 -14.30 -24.44
N ALA A 75 38.33 -14.37 -24.98
CA ALA A 75 38.08 -14.68 -26.37
C ALA A 75 38.68 -13.63 -27.32
N VAL A 76 38.47 -12.34 -27.04
CA VAL A 76 39.10 -11.25 -27.82
C VAL A 76 40.62 -11.34 -27.77
N ASN A 77 41.20 -11.58 -26.59
CA ASN A 77 42.66 -11.77 -26.49
C ASN A 77 43.13 -12.98 -27.31
N ALA A 78 42.43 -14.12 -27.25
CA ALA A 78 42.83 -15.30 -28.02
C ALA A 78 42.86 -15.03 -29.53
N ALA A 79 41.92 -14.26 -30.06
CA ALA A 79 41.93 -13.83 -31.45
C ALA A 79 43.03 -12.81 -31.76
N LEU A 80 43.27 -11.83 -30.89
CA LEU A 80 44.37 -10.87 -31.11
C LEU A 80 45.74 -11.57 -31.19
N TRP A 81 45.93 -12.64 -30.41
CA TRP A 81 47.15 -13.44 -30.42
C TRP A 81 47.34 -14.27 -31.69
N SER A 82 46.28 -14.48 -32.49
CA SER A 82 46.37 -15.21 -33.76
C SER A 82 46.66 -14.28 -34.95
N LEU A 83 46.54 -12.96 -34.77
CA LEU A 83 46.82 -11.99 -35.81
C LEU A 83 48.32 -11.79 -36.03
N PRO A 84 48.78 -11.57 -37.28
CA PRO A 84 50.19 -11.33 -37.57
C PRO A 84 50.67 -10.01 -36.95
N ASP A 85 51.96 -9.95 -36.62
CA ASP A 85 52.65 -8.84 -35.93
C ASP A 85 52.90 -7.59 -36.81
N GLU A 86 52.22 -7.46 -37.94
CA GLU A 86 52.35 -6.30 -38.84
C GLU A 86 51.82 -5.01 -38.19
N SER A 87 52.34 -3.85 -38.62
CA SER A 87 52.24 -2.54 -37.93
C SER A 87 50.88 -2.23 -37.29
N ALA A 88 50.78 -2.41 -35.97
CA ALA A 88 49.58 -2.28 -35.15
C ALA A 88 48.99 -0.85 -35.05
N ASP A 89 49.69 0.17 -35.54
CA ASP A 89 49.31 1.58 -35.35
C ASP A 89 48.19 2.04 -36.33
N ASP A 90 48.09 1.42 -37.51
CA ASP A 90 47.08 1.75 -38.54
C ASP A 90 46.03 0.64 -38.77
N GLU A 91 45.95 -0.34 -37.86
CA GLU A 91 44.96 -1.43 -37.91
C GLU A 91 43.79 -1.21 -36.95
N TRP A 92 42.58 -1.45 -37.45
CA TRP A 92 41.34 -1.47 -36.66
C TRP A 92 40.85 -2.89 -36.44
N VAL A 93 40.31 -3.13 -35.25
CA VAL A 93 39.64 -4.37 -34.85
C VAL A 93 38.16 -4.07 -34.69
N TRP A 94 37.31 -4.75 -35.47
CA TRP A 94 35.86 -4.63 -35.39
C TRP A 94 35.28 -5.80 -34.58
N LEU A 95 34.91 -5.53 -33.33
CA LEU A 95 34.32 -6.52 -32.43
C LEU A 95 32.84 -6.71 -32.75
N LEU A 96 32.45 -7.98 -32.93
CA LEU A 96 31.07 -8.40 -33.19
C LEU A 96 30.69 -9.56 -32.27
N HIS A 97 29.43 -9.59 -31.84
CA HIS A 97 28.86 -10.76 -31.17
C HIS A 97 28.09 -11.63 -32.19
N ASP A 98 27.88 -12.89 -31.84
CA ASP A 98 27.04 -13.84 -32.60
C ASP A 98 25.57 -13.43 -32.78
N ASP A 99 25.08 -12.46 -32.00
CA ASP A 99 23.74 -11.91 -32.05
C ASP A 99 23.70 -10.43 -32.50
N SER A 100 24.69 -10.01 -33.30
CA SER A 100 24.86 -8.64 -33.79
C SER A 100 25.02 -8.59 -35.31
N ASN A 101 23.94 -8.26 -36.03
CA ASN A 101 23.95 -8.20 -37.49
C ASN A 101 24.21 -6.76 -37.98
N PRO A 102 25.36 -6.48 -38.61
CA PRO A 102 25.65 -5.16 -39.14
C PRO A 102 24.86 -4.86 -40.42
N ALA A 103 24.41 -3.61 -40.57
CA ALA A 103 23.87 -3.13 -41.84
C ALA A 103 24.99 -3.05 -42.91
N PRO A 104 24.67 -3.18 -44.22
CA PRO A 104 25.66 -3.22 -45.29
C PRO A 104 26.66 -2.04 -45.32
N ASP A 105 26.26 -0.85 -44.90
CA ASP A 105 27.07 0.36 -44.90
C ASP A 105 27.79 0.63 -43.55
N ALA A 106 27.59 -0.22 -42.54
CA ALA A 106 28.03 0.07 -41.17
C ALA A 106 29.55 0.29 -41.05
N LEU A 107 30.36 -0.56 -41.68
CA LEU A 107 31.82 -0.41 -41.61
C LEU A 107 32.32 0.81 -42.40
N GLU A 108 31.76 1.06 -43.58
CA GLU A 108 32.09 2.21 -44.42
C GLU A 108 31.85 3.52 -43.65
N GLN A 109 30.66 3.68 -43.05
CA GLN A 109 30.30 4.86 -42.25
C GLN A 109 31.25 5.10 -41.07
N MET A 110 31.65 4.04 -40.35
CA MET A 110 32.60 4.20 -39.24
C MET A 110 33.99 4.62 -39.74
N LEU A 111 34.48 4.06 -40.84
CA LEU A 111 35.78 4.43 -41.40
C LEU A 111 35.78 5.86 -41.95
N GLU A 112 34.69 6.30 -42.57
CA GLU A 112 34.53 7.69 -43.01
C GLU A 112 34.63 8.66 -41.82
N ILE A 113 33.92 8.39 -40.72
CA ILE A 113 34.02 9.20 -39.50
C ILE A 113 35.43 9.15 -38.89
N SER A 114 36.11 7.99 -38.95
CA SER A 114 37.50 7.85 -38.49
C SER A 114 38.45 8.76 -39.26
N ALA A 115 38.27 8.88 -40.58
CA ALA A 115 39.09 9.72 -41.44
C ALA A 115 38.86 11.22 -41.15
N LEU A 116 37.61 11.59 -40.85
CA LEU A 116 37.25 12.95 -40.45
C LEU A 116 37.68 13.31 -39.02
N ASN A 117 37.89 12.30 -38.16
CA ASN A 117 38.28 12.48 -36.77
C ASN A 117 39.52 11.63 -36.43
N PRO A 118 40.74 12.04 -36.84
CA PRO A 118 41.96 11.26 -36.62
C PRO A 118 42.27 10.97 -35.14
N THR A 119 41.74 11.78 -34.23
CA THR A 119 41.85 11.61 -32.76
C THR A 119 40.95 10.51 -32.19
N ALA A 120 40.05 9.93 -33.00
CA ALA A 120 39.16 8.86 -32.55
C ALA A 120 39.92 7.53 -32.51
N ASP A 121 39.78 6.83 -31.39
CA ASP A 121 40.41 5.53 -31.16
C ASP A 121 39.39 4.39 -31.07
N ILE A 122 38.14 4.75 -30.74
CA ILE A 122 37.02 3.83 -30.57
C ILE A 122 35.79 4.45 -31.25
N LEU A 123 35.15 3.67 -32.11
CA LEU A 123 33.94 4.03 -32.82
C LEU A 123 32.87 2.99 -32.55
N GLY A 124 31.65 3.42 -32.30
CA GLY A 124 30.52 2.53 -32.05
C GLY A 124 29.32 2.88 -32.92
N PRO A 125 28.63 1.87 -33.47
CA PRO A 125 27.42 2.08 -34.25
C PRO A 125 26.23 2.37 -33.33
N LYS A 126 25.16 2.88 -33.95
CA LYS A 126 23.82 2.91 -33.38
C LYS A 126 23.25 1.49 -33.33
N LEU A 127 22.87 1.02 -32.14
CA LEU A 127 22.27 -0.30 -31.97
C LEU A 127 20.75 -0.23 -32.02
N ARG A 128 20.17 -1.07 -32.87
CA ARG A 128 18.71 -1.27 -32.98
C ARG A 128 18.31 -2.67 -32.54
N GLU A 129 17.07 -2.82 -32.08
CA GLU A 129 16.54 -4.09 -31.59
C GLU A 129 16.34 -5.10 -32.72
N TRP A 130 16.86 -6.31 -32.57
CA TRP A 130 16.48 -7.42 -33.44
C TRP A 130 15.11 -8.01 -33.04
N PRO A 131 14.15 -8.20 -33.96
CA PRO A 131 14.15 -7.95 -35.42
C PRO A 131 13.53 -6.60 -35.83
N SER A 132 13.22 -5.73 -34.85
CA SER A 132 12.55 -4.46 -35.08
C SER A 132 13.48 -3.42 -35.69
N LEU A 133 13.31 -3.12 -36.98
CA LEU A 133 14.19 -2.20 -37.72
C LEU A 133 14.20 -0.74 -37.22
N ARG A 134 13.32 -0.38 -36.27
CA ARG A 134 13.16 1.00 -35.80
C ARG A 134 13.29 1.19 -34.29
N ARG A 135 13.43 0.18 -33.44
CA ARG A 135 13.54 0.43 -31.99
C ARG A 135 15.00 0.61 -31.59
N LEU A 136 15.33 1.71 -30.93
CA LEU A 136 16.69 1.97 -30.46
C LEU A 136 16.98 1.15 -29.21
N LEU A 137 18.17 0.55 -29.17
CA LEU A 137 18.73 -0.06 -27.96
C LEU A 137 19.79 0.83 -27.34
N GLU A 138 20.66 1.41 -28.18
CA GLU A 138 21.82 2.14 -27.71
C GLU A 138 22.37 3.11 -28.75
N VAL A 139 22.79 4.30 -28.31
CA VAL A 139 23.53 5.29 -29.11
C VAL A 139 24.73 5.77 -28.29
N GLY A 140 25.59 4.81 -27.93
CA GLY A 140 26.62 4.98 -26.91
C GLY A 140 26.07 4.82 -25.49
N VAL A 141 26.99 4.58 -24.55
CA VAL A 141 26.67 4.27 -23.16
C VAL A 141 27.53 5.01 -22.16
N THR A 142 26.92 5.25 -21.01
CA THR A 142 27.58 5.75 -19.82
C THR A 142 27.03 5.05 -18.59
N ILE A 143 27.53 5.43 -17.41
CA ILE A 143 27.13 4.86 -16.13
C ILE A 143 26.78 5.97 -15.14
N SER A 144 25.69 5.74 -14.40
CA SER A 144 25.25 6.67 -13.38
C SER A 144 26.00 6.51 -12.06
N GLY A 145 25.92 7.54 -11.21
CA GLY A 145 26.51 7.53 -9.87
C GLY A 145 25.97 6.46 -8.91
N THR A 146 24.99 5.65 -9.33
CA THR A 146 24.45 4.51 -8.57
C THR A 146 24.75 3.16 -9.23
N GLY A 147 25.64 3.13 -10.22
CA GLY A 147 26.03 1.90 -10.93
C GLY A 147 24.92 1.36 -11.82
N ARG A 148 24.21 2.24 -12.55
CA ARG A 148 23.23 1.83 -13.56
C ARG A 148 23.75 2.25 -14.93
N ARG A 149 23.64 1.34 -15.91
CA ARG A 149 23.90 1.62 -17.33
C ARG A 149 22.89 2.63 -17.82
N GLU A 150 23.36 3.71 -18.46
CA GLU A 150 22.54 4.74 -19.05
C GLU A 150 22.88 4.85 -20.54
N THR A 151 21.87 4.73 -21.39
CA THR A 151 21.98 4.86 -22.86
C THR A 151 21.53 6.23 -23.36
N GLY A 152 20.91 7.04 -22.49
CA GLY A 152 20.28 8.30 -22.88
C GLY A 152 18.93 8.15 -23.58
N LEU A 153 18.44 6.92 -23.76
CA LEU A 153 17.20 6.61 -24.46
C LEU A 153 16.01 6.39 -23.52
N GLU A 154 14.82 6.75 -23.99
CA GLU A 154 13.57 6.34 -23.36
C GLU A 154 13.26 4.86 -23.62
N ARG A 155 12.48 4.26 -22.73
CA ARG A 155 12.23 2.81 -22.81
C ARG A 155 11.40 2.47 -24.05
N GLY A 156 12.02 1.78 -24.99
CA GLY A 156 11.36 1.39 -26.24
C GLY A 156 11.24 2.52 -27.26
N GLU A 157 12.11 3.53 -27.15
CA GLU A 157 12.18 4.65 -28.07
C GLU A 157 12.38 4.18 -29.53
N TYR A 158 11.61 4.77 -30.45
CA TYR A 158 11.72 4.51 -31.88
C TYR A 158 12.72 5.48 -32.51
N ASP A 159 13.51 5.00 -33.45
CA ASP A 159 14.41 5.79 -34.28
C ASP A 159 13.61 6.58 -35.32
N GLN A 160 13.67 7.89 -35.16
CA GLN A 160 13.07 8.93 -36.00
C GLN A 160 14.15 9.95 -36.42
N GLY A 161 15.44 9.61 -36.28
CA GLY A 161 16.56 10.50 -36.57
C GLY A 161 16.92 11.48 -35.44
N GLN A 162 16.36 11.30 -34.25
CA GLN A 162 16.56 12.20 -33.12
C GLN A 162 17.95 12.09 -32.47
N HIS A 163 18.72 11.03 -32.78
CA HIS A 163 20.07 10.77 -32.25
C HIS A 163 21.13 10.65 -33.37
N ASP A 164 20.97 11.37 -34.48
CA ASP A 164 21.82 11.25 -35.69
C ASP A 164 23.09 12.11 -35.64
N ARG A 165 23.46 12.61 -34.46
CA ARG A 165 24.66 13.45 -34.28
C ARG A 165 25.85 12.62 -33.78
N VAL A 166 26.97 12.68 -34.51
CA VAL A 166 28.27 12.16 -34.03
C VAL A 166 28.71 12.96 -32.81
N HIS A 167 29.01 12.27 -31.71
CA HIS A 167 29.44 12.90 -30.45
C HIS A 167 30.27 11.95 -29.57
N ASP A 168 30.94 12.55 -28.59
CA ASP A 168 31.76 11.85 -27.59
C ASP A 168 30.91 11.09 -26.57
N VAL A 169 31.29 9.85 -26.32
CA VAL A 169 30.64 8.97 -25.36
C VAL A 169 31.67 8.32 -24.44
N LEU A 170 31.25 7.86 -23.25
CA LEU A 170 32.17 7.16 -22.35
C LEU A 170 32.61 5.82 -22.93
N ALA A 171 31.66 5.09 -23.51
CA ALA A 171 31.87 3.77 -24.06
C ALA A 171 30.84 3.48 -25.15
N VAL A 172 31.14 2.48 -25.97
CA VAL A 172 30.26 1.92 -26.98
C VAL A 172 30.16 0.41 -26.76
N ASN A 173 29.05 -0.20 -27.14
CA ASN A 173 28.85 -1.63 -26.97
C ASN A 173 29.87 -2.47 -27.76
N THR A 174 30.35 -3.57 -27.16
CA THR A 174 31.24 -4.52 -27.84
C THR A 174 30.57 -5.29 -28.99
N ALA A 175 29.23 -5.23 -29.08
CA ALA A 175 28.41 -5.81 -30.16
C ALA A 175 28.63 -5.18 -31.55
N GLY A 176 29.42 -4.11 -31.66
CA GLY A 176 29.77 -3.50 -32.94
C GLY A 176 30.96 -2.54 -32.86
N MET A 177 31.79 -2.65 -31.81
CA MET A 177 32.85 -1.69 -31.51
C MET A 177 33.99 -1.81 -32.52
N LEU A 178 34.31 -0.71 -33.21
CA LEU A 178 35.51 -0.58 -34.03
C LEU A 178 36.59 0.15 -33.21
N VAL A 179 37.70 -0.52 -32.90
CA VAL A 179 38.75 0.00 -31.99
C VAL A 179 40.13 -0.18 -32.61
N ARG A 180 41.04 0.78 -32.40
CA ARG A 180 42.45 0.63 -32.81
C ARG A 180 43.09 -0.59 -32.14
N ARG A 181 43.79 -1.41 -32.92
CA ARG A 181 44.47 -2.62 -32.43
C ARG A 181 45.40 -2.31 -31.24
N SER A 182 46.21 -1.27 -31.38
CA SER A 182 47.15 -0.82 -30.34
C SER A 182 46.46 -0.44 -29.00
N VAL A 183 45.19 0.00 -29.03
CA VAL A 183 44.43 0.37 -27.82
C VAL A 183 43.88 -0.86 -27.12
N VAL A 184 43.29 -1.79 -27.87
CA VAL A 184 42.74 -3.02 -27.29
C VAL A 184 43.85 -3.94 -26.76
N GLU A 185 45.00 -4.03 -27.43
CA GLU A 185 46.16 -4.80 -26.96
C GLU A 185 46.78 -4.21 -25.69
N ARG A 186 46.88 -2.87 -25.61
CA ARG A 186 47.45 -2.18 -24.46
C ARG A 186 46.56 -2.26 -23.22
N LEU A 187 45.24 -2.07 -23.39
CA LEU A 187 44.31 -1.97 -22.27
C LEU A 187 43.68 -3.30 -21.91
N GLY A 188 43.34 -4.14 -22.90
CA GLY A 188 42.58 -5.38 -22.74
C GLY A 188 41.24 -5.22 -22.01
N PHE A 189 40.53 -6.32 -21.79
CA PHE A 189 39.31 -6.37 -20.97
C PHE A 189 39.61 -6.84 -19.52
N ASP A 190 38.85 -6.35 -18.53
CA ASP A 190 39.07 -6.73 -17.12
C ASP A 190 38.48 -8.13 -16.85
N ARG A 191 39.33 -9.10 -16.48
CA ARG A 191 38.93 -10.48 -16.14
C ARG A 191 37.94 -10.57 -14.97
N ARG A 192 37.79 -9.49 -14.18
CA ARG A 192 36.77 -9.41 -13.11
C ARG A 192 35.36 -9.19 -13.64
N LEU A 193 35.20 -8.84 -14.91
CA LEU A 193 33.95 -8.56 -15.61
C LEU A 193 33.77 -9.56 -16.76
N PRO A 194 33.43 -10.82 -16.46
CA PRO A 194 33.45 -11.89 -17.47
C PRO A 194 32.37 -11.77 -18.54
N LEU A 195 31.25 -11.08 -18.25
CA LEU A 195 30.08 -11.01 -19.13
C LEU A 195 29.47 -9.61 -19.23
N TYR A 196 29.15 -8.96 -18.10
CA TYR A 196 28.47 -7.66 -18.09
C TYR A 196 29.42 -6.50 -17.74
N GLY A 197 29.18 -5.34 -18.36
CA GLY A 197 29.88 -4.07 -18.08
C GLY A 197 31.32 -4.02 -18.59
N ASN A 198 31.73 -4.97 -19.44
CA ASN A 198 33.03 -5.01 -20.11
C ASN A 198 33.22 -3.80 -21.05
N ASP A 199 32.17 -3.41 -21.78
CA ASP A 199 32.05 -2.24 -22.64
C ASP A 199 32.34 -0.93 -21.87
N ILE A 200 31.56 -0.66 -20.82
CA ILE A 200 31.65 0.54 -20.01
C ILE A 200 33.01 0.60 -19.29
N ASP A 201 33.49 -0.53 -18.77
CA ASP A 201 34.77 -0.56 -18.08
C ASP A 201 35.94 -0.31 -19.03
N PHE A 202 35.92 -0.90 -20.23
CA PHE A 202 36.91 -0.68 -21.27
C PHE A 202 36.91 0.78 -21.73
N GLY A 203 35.76 1.33 -22.12
CA GLY A 203 35.66 2.73 -22.56
C GLY A 203 36.07 3.72 -21.47
N TRP A 204 35.72 3.47 -20.20
CA TRP A 204 36.17 4.32 -19.10
C TRP A 204 37.70 4.23 -18.89
N ARG A 205 38.31 3.05 -19.04
CA ARG A 205 39.77 2.92 -18.99
C ARG A 205 40.44 3.59 -20.18
N ALA A 206 39.87 3.48 -21.37
CA ALA A 206 40.33 4.15 -22.59
C ALA A 206 40.28 5.67 -22.42
N ALA A 207 39.15 6.24 -22.00
CA ALA A 207 39.03 7.66 -21.72
C ALA A 207 40.02 8.14 -20.65
N ARG A 208 40.33 7.32 -19.64
CA ARG A 208 41.35 7.65 -18.62
C ARG A 208 42.79 7.50 -19.11
N ALA A 209 43.00 6.79 -20.21
CA ALA A 209 44.27 6.64 -20.90
C ALA A 209 44.42 7.65 -22.05
N ASP A 210 43.53 8.66 -22.12
CA ASP A 210 43.49 9.70 -23.17
C ASP A 210 43.10 9.19 -24.56
N HIS A 211 42.32 8.10 -24.61
CA HIS A 211 41.72 7.59 -25.85
C HIS A 211 40.27 8.04 -26.00
N ARG A 212 39.89 8.43 -27.21
CA ARG A 212 38.57 9.05 -27.49
C ARG A 212 37.60 8.07 -28.14
N ALA A 213 36.39 7.98 -27.59
CA ALA A 213 35.30 7.14 -28.10
C ALA A 213 34.16 7.99 -28.68
N LEU A 214 33.75 7.69 -29.92
CA LEU A 214 32.64 8.35 -30.61
C LEU A 214 31.55 7.34 -30.95
N VAL A 215 30.30 7.81 -30.93
CA VAL A 215 29.20 7.11 -31.59
C VAL A 215 29.05 7.61 -33.02
N VAL A 216 28.84 6.69 -33.96
CA VAL A 216 28.60 6.93 -35.38
C VAL A 216 27.15 6.53 -35.68
N PRO A 217 26.19 7.48 -35.66
CA PRO A 217 24.77 7.15 -35.73
C PRO A 217 24.29 6.60 -37.06
N ASP A 218 25.02 6.90 -38.15
CA ASP A 218 24.74 6.41 -39.49
C ASP A 218 25.17 4.95 -39.67
N ALA A 219 26.14 4.48 -38.88
CA ALA A 219 26.48 3.06 -38.81
C ALA A 219 25.45 2.33 -37.93
N VAL A 220 24.73 1.36 -38.50
CA VAL A 220 23.66 0.63 -37.79
C VAL A 220 24.03 -0.84 -37.60
N VAL A 221 23.83 -1.34 -36.38
CA VAL A 221 23.92 -2.78 -36.07
C VAL A 221 22.66 -3.23 -35.33
N PHE A 222 22.07 -4.34 -35.79
CA PHE A 222 20.90 -4.95 -35.15
C PHE A 222 21.36 -5.95 -34.09
N HIS A 223 21.00 -5.72 -32.83
CA HIS A 223 21.44 -6.54 -31.71
C HIS A 223 20.25 -7.19 -30.99
N ALA A 224 20.36 -8.49 -30.69
CA ALA A 224 19.31 -9.23 -29.99
C ALA A 224 19.41 -9.14 -28.45
N GLU A 225 20.58 -8.78 -27.90
CA GLU A 225 20.88 -8.74 -26.47
C GLU A 225 20.57 -10.08 -25.77
N ALA A 226 20.91 -11.21 -26.39
CA ALA A 226 20.42 -12.55 -25.98
C ALA A 226 20.74 -12.88 -24.52
N ALA A 227 21.94 -12.50 -24.04
CA ALA A 227 22.35 -12.67 -22.65
C ALA A 227 21.62 -11.71 -21.69
N HIS A 228 21.49 -10.43 -22.05
CA HIS A 228 20.86 -9.41 -21.19
C HIS A 228 19.35 -9.63 -21.04
N ARG A 229 18.68 -10.13 -22.08
CA ARG A 229 17.25 -10.47 -22.05
C ARG A 229 16.95 -11.80 -21.37
N GLY A 230 17.98 -12.57 -21.01
CA GLY A 230 17.84 -13.90 -20.43
C GLY A 230 17.26 -14.93 -21.40
N VAL A 231 17.40 -14.69 -22.72
CA VAL A 231 17.03 -15.65 -23.76
C VAL A 231 18.10 -16.74 -23.86
N ARG A 232 19.36 -16.40 -23.54
CA ARG A 232 20.50 -17.32 -23.43
C ARG A 232 20.92 -17.46 -21.97
N GLU A 233 20.95 -18.69 -21.47
CA GLU A 233 21.54 -18.98 -20.16
C GLU A 233 23.07 -19.05 -20.27
N SER A 234 23.79 -18.20 -19.54
CA SER A 234 25.26 -18.25 -19.52
C SER A 234 25.76 -18.81 -18.19
N ARG A 235 26.66 -19.80 -18.26
CA ARG A 235 27.37 -20.33 -17.08
C ARG A 235 28.18 -19.27 -16.33
N LEU A 236 28.59 -18.20 -17.01
CA LEU A 236 29.31 -17.06 -16.43
C LEU A 236 28.39 -16.12 -15.62
N ALA A 237 27.11 -16.03 -16.00
CA ALA A 237 26.10 -15.24 -15.26
C ALA A 237 25.49 -16.01 -14.08
N GLY A 238 25.47 -17.35 -14.15
CA GLY A 238 24.75 -18.21 -13.22
C GLY A 238 23.23 -18.04 -13.32
N HIS A 239 22.49 -18.63 -12.37
CA HIS A 239 21.01 -18.64 -12.37
C HIS A 239 20.36 -17.25 -12.10
N HIS A 240 21.16 -16.21 -11.81
CA HIS A 240 20.68 -14.87 -11.45
C HIS A 240 21.40 -13.78 -12.26
N PRO A 241 21.03 -13.56 -13.54
CA PRO A 241 21.72 -12.61 -14.43
C PRO A 241 21.72 -11.18 -13.89
N ARG A 242 20.63 -10.74 -13.25
CA ARG A 242 20.53 -9.40 -12.65
C ARG A 242 21.50 -9.18 -11.50
N ARG A 243 21.73 -10.20 -10.66
CA ARG A 243 22.72 -10.15 -9.59
C ARG A 243 24.12 -9.96 -10.17
N ALA A 244 24.46 -10.68 -11.25
CA ALA A 244 25.75 -10.58 -11.92
C ALA A 244 25.95 -9.19 -12.55
N GLU A 245 24.93 -8.66 -13.23
CA GLU A 245 24.93 -7.31 -13.80
C GLU A 245 25.13 -6.24 -12.72
N ARG A 246 24.39 -6.32 -11.60
CA ARG A 246 24.53 -5.38 -10.49
C ARG A 246 25.91 -5.42 -9.85
N ALA A 247 26.45 -6.62 -9.63
CA ALA A 247 27.81 -6.76 -9.11
C ALA A 247 28.86 -6.15 -10.06
N ALA A 248 28.71 -6.37 -11.38
CA ALA A 248 29.59 -5.80 -12.39
C ALA A 248 29.53 -4.27 -12.43
N ALA A 249 28.34 -3.68 -12.38
CA ALA A 249 28.18 -2.22 -12.40
C ALA A 249 28.72 -1.56 -11.13
N HIS A 250 28.48 -2.15 -9.95
CA HIS A 250 29.07 -1.67 -8.69
C HIS A 250 30.60 -1.77 -8.71
N ASN A 251 31.15 -2.88 -9.22
CA ASN A 251 32.60 -3.05 -9.36
C ASN A 251 33.19 -1.99 -10.29
N THR A 252 32.61 -1.81 -11.48
CA THR A 252 33.05 -0.82 -12.48
C THR A 252 33.05 0.61 -11.90
N LEU A 253 31.99 0.99 -11.19
CA LEU A 253 31.90 2.31 -10.54
C LEU A 253 32.93 2.48 -9.42
N LEU A 254 33.04 1.52 -8.51
CA LEU A 254 33.92 1.61 -7.33
C LEU A 254 35.40 1.55 -7.71
N VAL A 255 35.75 0.83 -8.79
CA VAL A 255 37.13 0.74 -9.25
C VAL A 255 37.53 1.98 -10.08
N ASN A 256 36.61 2.61 -10.81
CA ASN A 256 36.93 3.81 -11.61
C ASN A 256 36.77 5.14 -10.88
N CYS A 257 35.97 5.24 -9.82
CA CYS A 257 35.72 6.51 -9.13
C CYS A 257 37.00 7.12 -8.51
N SER A 258 37.00 8.42 -8.23
CA SER A 258 38.14 9.06 -7.57
C SER A 258 38.33 8.54 -6.13
N ALA A 259 39.57 8.53 -5.64
CA ALA A 259 39.86 8.02 -4.29
C ALA A 259 39.10 8.82 -3.20
N ALA A 260 38.95 10.14 -3.40
CA ALA A 260 38.19 11.01 -2.52
C ALA A 260 36.67 10.73 -2.53
N ALA A 261 36.12 10.27 -3.66
CA ALA A 261 34.69 9.97 -3.77
C ALA A 261 34.33 8.56 -3.25
N LEU A 262 35.31 7.67 -3.04
CA LEU A 262 35.06 6.27 -2.70
C LEU A 262 34.21 6.08 -1.42
N PRO A 263 34.49 6.74 -0.28
CA PRO A 263 33.67 6.58 0.93
C PRO A 263 32.23 7.03 0.69
N PHE A 264 32.04 8.15 0.00
CA PHE A 264 30.72 8.66 -0.36
C PHE A 264 29.98 7.70 -1.30
N GLN A 265 30.67 7.12 -2.28
CA GLN A 265 30.05 6.17 -3.22
C GLN A 265 29.65 4.87 -2.53
N LEU A 266 30.43 4.38 -1.56
CA LEU A 266 30.01 3.25 -0.74
C LEU A 266 28.70 3.59 -0.02
N VAL A 267 28.65 4.66 0.78
CA VAL A 267 27.43 5.05 1.49
C VAL A 267 26.24 5.25 0.53
N ARG A 268 26.47 5.90 -0.61
CA ARG A 268 25.45 6.13 -1.64
C ARG A 268 24.91 4.83 -2.22
N LEU A 269 25.77 3.86 -2.54
CA LEU A 269 25.35 2.56 -3.05
C LEU A 269 24.59 1.75 -2.00
N PHE A 270 25.05 1.77 -0.74
CA PHE A 270 24.37 1.08 0.35
C PHE A 270 22.93 1.59 0.54
N LEU A 271 22.77 2.91 0.75
CA LEU A 271 21.45 3.52 0.92
C LEU A 271 20.61 3.38 -0.35
N GLY A 272 21.20 3.61 -1.53
CA GLY A 272 20.51 3.53 -2.81
C GLY A 272 20.01 2.12 -3.15
N SER A 273 20.76 1.07 -2.81
CA SER A 273 20.32 -0.31 -2.99
C SER A 273 19.31 -0.75 -1.93
N LEU A 274 19.39 -0.24 -0.69
CA LEU A 274 18.35 -0.47 0.32
C LEU A 274 17.00 0.14 -0.09
N ILE A 275 17.00 1.38 -0.57
CA ILE A 275 15.79 2.07 -1.07
C ILE A 275 15.23 1.32 -2.28
N ARG A 276 16.07 0.87 -3.22
CA ARG A 276 15.63 0.09 -4.39
C ARG A 276 15.08 -1.28 -4.00
N ALA A 277 15.73 -1.99 -3.09
CA ALA A 277 15.24 -3.25 -2.55
C ALA A 277 13.87 -3.08 -1.90
N PHE A 278 13.70 -2.03 -1.09
CA PHE A 278 12.40 -1.68 -0.51
C PHE A 278 11.35 -1.38 -1.59
N GLY A 279 11.70 -0.56 -2.60
CA GLY A 279 10.81 -0.27 -3.74
C GLY A 279 10.41 -1.52 -4.53
N MET A 280 11.32 -2.48 -4.72
CA MET A 280 11.00 -3.76 -5.37
C MET A 280 10.12 -4.65 -4.50
N LEU A 281 10.29 -4.64 -3.17
CA LEU A 281 9.38 -5.31 -2.25
C LEU A 281 7.96 -4.74 -2.33
N LEU A 282 7.82 -3.40 -2.40
CA LEU A 282 6.51 -2.74 -2.57
C LEU A 282 5.78 -3.17 -3.85
N VAL A 283 6.51 -3.59 -4.89
CA VAL A 283 5.93 -4.08 -6.15
C VAL A 283 6.01 -5.61 -6.29
N ARG A 284 6.17 -6.31 -5.15
CA ARG A 284 6.20 -7.78 -5.06
C ARG A 284 7.25 -8.42 -5.98
N ALA A 285 8.43 -7.81 -6.07
CA ALA A 285 9.59 -8.35 -6.76
C ALA A 285 10.70 -8.77 -5.77
N PRO A 286 10.43 -9.73 -4.84
CA PRO A 286 11.39 -10.08 -3.79
C PRO A 286 12.67 -10.72 -4.34
N GLY A 287 12.58 -11.48 -5.44
CA GLY A 287 13.77 -12.02 -6.12
C GLY A 287 14.67 -10.90 -6.65
N GLU A 288 14.08 -9.86 -7.25
CA GLU A 288 14.83 -8.71 -7.75
C GLU A 288 15.45 -7.89 -6.59
N ALA A 289 14.74 -7.77 -5.47
CA ALA A 289 15.26 -7.15 -4.25
C ALA A 289 16.46 -7.91 -3.67
N LEU A 290 16.38 -9.24 -3.62
CA LEU A 290 17.48 -10.10 -3.20
C LEU A 290 18.67 -10.01 -4.16
N ASP A 291 18.44 -9.97 -5.47
CA ASP A 291 19.49 -9.82 -6.48
C ASP A 291 20.24 -8.48 -6.34
N GLU A 292 19.52 -7.38 -6.05
CA GLU A 292 20.10 -6.06 -5.80
C GLU A 292 20.97 -6.05 -4.53
N LEU A 293 20.48 -6.60 -3.42
CA LEU A 293 21.22 -6.69 -2.17
C LEU A 293 22.41 -7.65 -2.28
N ALA A 294 22.25 -8.76 -3.00
CA ALA A 294 23.32 -9.72 -3.23
C ALA A 294 24.41 -9.18 -4.16
N GLY A 295 24.03 -8.34 -5.14
CA GLY A 295 24.96 -7.58 -5.98
C GLY A 295 25.76 -6.55 -5.19
N LEU A 296 25.11 -5.83 -4.27
CA LEU A 296 25.78 -4.94 -3.31
C LEU A 296 26.73 -5.71 -2.38
N GLY A 297 26.24 -6.81 -1.78
CA GLY A 297 27.02 -7.65 -0.86
C GLY A 297 28.34 -8.12 -1.48
N ARG A 298 28.36 -8.46 -2.77
CA ARG A 298 29.59 -8.89 -3.46
C ARG A 298 30.66 -7.80 -3.52
N ALA A 299 30.29 -6.53 -3.60
CA ALA A 299 31.23 -5.41 -3.58
C ALA A 299 31.80 -5.17 -2.16
N TYR A 300 30.96 -5.32 -1.13
CA TYR A 300 31.32 -5.08 0.27
C TYR A 300 32.11 -6.22 0.91
N LEU A 301 31.80 -7.47 0.55
CA LEU A 301 32.46 -8.66 1.08
C LEU A 301 33.86 -8.89 0.46
N HIS A 302 34.19 -8.22 -0.66
CA HIS A 302 35.47 -8.38 -1.33
C HIS A 302 36.21 -7.05 -1.59
N PRO A 303 36.55 -6.27 -0.54
CA PRO A 303 37.17 -4.96 -0.70
C PRO A 303 38.56 -5.02 -1.36
N LEU A 304 39.31 -6.12 -1.15
CA LEU A 304 40.61 -6.34 -1.79
C LEU A 304 40.51 -6.41 -3.32
N ARG A 305 39.38 -6.86 -3.88
CA ARG A 305 39.15 -6.85 -5.34
C ARG A 305 39.04 -5.42 -5.87
N ILE A 306 38.35 -4.55 -5.14
CA ILE A 306 38.25 -3.13 -5.48
C ILE A 306 39.63 -2.46 -5.41
N ILE A 307 40.37 -2.68 -4.32
CA ILE A 307 41.71 -2.10 -4.13
C ILE A 307 42.69 -2.56 -5.22
N SER A 308 42.73 -3.86 -5.52
CA SER A 308 43.61 -4.41 -6.57
C SER A 308 43.25 -3.91 -7.96
N GLY A 309 41.96 -3.82 -8.30
CA GLY A 309 41.48 -3.22 -9.55
C GLY A 309 41.92 -1.76 -9.68
N ARG A 310 41.80 -0.97 -8.60
CA ARG A 310 42.20 0.45 -8.59
C ARG A 310 43.69 0.62 -8.81
N ARG A 311 44.51 -0.23 -8.19
CA ARG A 311 45.98 -0.24 -8.38
C ARG A 311 46.35 -0.58 -9.82
N SER A 312 45.70 -1.57 -10.42
CA SER A 312 45.93 -1.96 -11.82
C SER A 312 45.60 -0.81 -12.77
N ARG A 313 44.45 -0.14 -12.60
CA ARG A 313 44.03 0.97 -13.48
C ARG A 313 44.84 2.25 -13.32
N ARG A 314 45.50 2.45 -12.18
CA ARG A 314 46.41 3.58 -11.99
C ARG A 314 47.65 3.49 -12.89
N ARG A 315 48.03 2.28 -13.34
CA ARG A 315 49.21 2.07 -14.20
C ARG A 315 48.99 2.53 -15.64
N THR A 316 47.75 2.48 -16.13
CA THR A 316 47.40 2.84 -17.51
C THR A 316 46.70 4.21 -17.62
N SER A 317 46.35 4.84 -16.49
CA SER A 317 45.64 6.11 -16.46
C SER A 317 46.61 7.30 -16.61
N THR A 318 46.41 8.10 -17.64
CA THR A 318 47.10 9.36 -17.91
C THR A 318 46.29 10.55 -17.39
N LEU A 319 44.97 10.54 -17.60
CA LEU A 319 44.05 11.61 -17.18
C LEU A 319 43.52 11.43 -15.75
N ARG A 320 43.15 12.55 -15.13
CA ARG A 320 42.46 12.60 -13.83
C ARG A 320 40.97 12.30 -14.01
N ALA A 321 40.36 11.72 -12.98
CA ALA A 321 38.93 11.39 -12.98
C ALA A 321 37.99 12.59 -13.22
N ARG A 322 38.44 13.83 -12.98
CA ARG A 322 37.64 15.04 -13.22
C ARG A 322 37.54 15.37 -14.71
N GLU A 323 38.55 15.03 -15.50
CA GLU A 323 38.63 15.34 -16.94
C GLU A 323 37.61 14.48 -17.70
N VAL A 324 37.47 13.21 -17.33
CA VAL A 324 36.50 12.26 -17.92
C VAL A 324 35.06 12.46 -17.40
N ARG A 325 34.84 13.33 -16.40
CA ARG A 325 33.53 13.46 -15.73
C ARG A 325 32.41 13.91 -16.66
N HIS A 326 32.71 14.64 -17.73
CA HIS A 326 31.71 15.12 -18.70
C HIS A 326 31.10 13.98 -19.55
N LEU A 327 31.79 12.83 -19.64
CA LEU A 327 31.28 11.62 -20.30
C LEU A 327 30.38 10.77 -19.39
N LEU A 328 30.34 11.07 -18.08
CA LEU A 328 29.51 10.35 -17.10
C LEU A 328 28.09 10.91 -17.04
N ALA A 329 27.12 10.05 -16.72
CA ALA A 329 25.75 10.51 -16.53
C ALA A 329 25.67 11.58 -15.42
N PRO A 330 24.85 12.64 -15.58
CA PRO A 330 24.64 13.64 -14.56
C PRO A 330 24.19 13.01 -13.22
N PRO A 331 24.62 13.57 -12.07
CA PRO A 331 24.38 12.96 -10.77
C PRO A 331 22.90 12.85 -10.39
N TRP A 332 22.03 13.65 -11.03
CA TRP A 332 20.58 13.70 -10.79
C TRP A 332 19.79 12.61 -11.53
N VAL A 333 20.34 12.00 -12.59
CA VAL A 333 19.63 11.02 -13.44
C VAL A 333 19.01 9.87 -12.64
N PRO A 334 19.73 9.20 -11.71
CA PRO A 334 19.14 8.13 -10.89
C PRO A 334 17.89 8.56 -10.10
N TYR A 335 17.85 9.81 -9.65
CA TYR A 335 16.75 10.33 -8.83
C TYR A 335 15.53 10.65 -9.69
N ARG A 336 15.73 11.13 -10.92
CA ARG A 336 14.64 11.27 -11.91
C ARG A 336 13.96 9.93 -12.15
N HIS A 337 14.72 8.86 -12.39
CA HIS A 337 14.13 7.53 -12.57
C HIS A 337 13.43 6.99 -11.32
N GLY A 338 13.91 7.36 -10.14
CA GLY A 338 13.20 7.07 -8.89
C GLY A 338 11.85 7.78 -8.81
N LEU A 339 11.78 9.05 -9.21
CA LEU A 339 10.54 9.81 -9.28
C LEU A 339 9.59 9.27 -10.36
N ASP A 340 10.10 8.93 -11.55
CA ASP A 340 9.31 8.33 -12.63
C ASP A 340 8.70 7.00 -12.18
N PHE A 341 9.46 6.16 -11.46
CA PHE A 341 8.96 4.92 -10.90
C PHE A 341 7.83 5.14 -9.89
N VAL A 342 7.97 6.14 -9.00
CA VAL A 342 6.93 6.47 -8.01
C VAL A 342 5.70 7.03 -8.73
N GLY A 343 5.91 7.86 -9.75
CA GLY A 343 4.86 8.38 -10.63
C GLY A 343 4.11 7.26 -11.34
N ASP A 344 4.82 6.30 -11.93
CA ASP A 344 4.25 5.12 -12.59
C ASP A 344 3.50 4.22 -11.62
N LEU A 345 4.01 4.04 -10.40
CA LEU A 345 3.33 3.26 -9.36
C LEU A 345 2.06 3.97 -8.89
N ALA A 346 2.13 5.28 -8.63
CA ALA A 346 0.99 6.09 -8.26
C ALA A 346 -0.06 6.08 -9.39
N ALA A 347 0.36 6.28 -10.63
CA ALA A 347 -0.47 6.18 -11.81
C ALA A 347 -1.07 4.77 -11.95
N ALA A 348 -0.31 3.70 -11.72
CA ALA A 348 -0.83 2.34 -11.75
C ALA A 348 -1.86 2.08 -10.63
N VAL A 349 -1.65 2.61 -9.42
CA VAL A 349 -2.59 2.51 -8.30
C VAL A 349 -3.87 3.31 -8.57
N ILE A 350 -3.75 4.52 -9.10
CA ILE A 350 -4.87 5.40 -9.47
C ILE A 350 -5.64 4.81 -10.67
N ASN A 351 -4.93 4.42 -11.73
CA ASN A 351 -5.48 3.88 -12.97
C ASN A 351 -5.94 2.42 -12.83
N GLN A 352 -5.66 1.73 -11.72
CA GLN A 352 -6.35 0.48 -11.38
C GLN A 352 -7.87 0.71 -11.28
N ALA A 353 -8.33 1.94 -10.96
CA ALA A 353 -9.74 2.31 -11.03
C ALA A 353 -10.25 2.47 -12.48
N SER A 354 -9.40 2.88 -13.43
CA SER A 354 -9.75 3.00 -14.85
C SER A 354 -9.68 1.67 -15.61
N ASP A 355 -8.80 0.73 -15.25
CA ASP A 355 -8.72 -0.60 -15.88
C ASP A 355 -9.97 -1.44 -15.60
N ILE A 356 -10.56 -1.24 -14.42
CA ILE A 356 -11.88 -1.76 -14.08
C ILE A 356 -12.96 -1.20 -15.01
N SER A 357 -12.81 0.06 -15.40
CA SER A 357 -13.71 0.77 -16.31
C SER A 357 -13.49 0.35 -17.76
N ALA A 358 -12.24 0.12 -18.17
CA ALA A 358 -11.84 -0.38 -19.49
C ALA A 358 -12.27 -1.84 -19.68
N ALA A 359 -12.10 -2.70 -18.67
CA ALA A 359 -12.61 -4.07 -18.68
C ALA A 359 -14.14 -4.16 -18.59
N ARG A 360 -14.82 -3.12 -18.06
CA ARG A 360 -16.29 -2.98 -18.17
C ARG A 360 -16.69 -2.52 -19.57
N ARG A 361 -15.96 -1.57 -20.18
CA ARG A 361 -16.17 -1.16 -21.57
C ARG A 361 -15.96 -2.34 -22.51
N ALA A 362 -14.82 -3.03 -22.44
CA ALA A 362 -14.56 -4.23 -23.23
C ALA A 362 -15.62 -5.33 -23.05
N ARG A 363 -16.16 -5.55 -21.83
CA ARG A 363 -17.29 -6.49 -21.62
C ARG A 363 -18.60 -5.97 -22.19
N ALA A 364 -18.89 -4.67 -22.08
CA ALA A 364 -20.06 -4.04 -22.65
C ALA A 364 -19.99 -4.01 -24.19
N ASP A 365 -18.80 -3.82 -24.73
CA ASP A 365 -18.50 -3.78 -26.16
C ASP A 365 -18.48 -5.19 -26.74
N ALA A 366 -18.00 -6.20 -26.01
CA ALA A 366 -18.16 -7.62 -26.37
C ALA A 366 -19.64 -8.06 -26.29
N ALA A 367 -20.39 -7.60 -25.30
CA ALA A 367 -21.83 -7.86 -25.20
C ALA A 367 -22.65 -7.11 -26.27
N ARG A 368 -22.19 -5.93 -26.71
CA ARG A 368 -22.73 -5.20 -27.86
C ARG A 368 -22.36 -5.88 -29.16
N ALA A 369 -21.12 -6.34 -29.31
CA ALA A 369 -20.67 -7.11 -30.49
C ALA A 369 -21.45 -8.41 -30.65
N ALA A 370 -21.79 -9.08 -29.53
CA ALA A 370 -22.69 -10.23 -29.52
C ALA A 370 -24.17 -9.85 -29.82
N ALA A 371 -24.54 -8.57 -29.74
CA ALA A 371 -25.87 -8.05 -30.07
C ALA A 371 -25.95 -7.40 -31.48
N ILE A 372 -24.82 -7.27 -32.19
CA ILE A 372 -24.74 -6.75 -33.57
C ILE A 372 -25.39 -7.71 -34.59
N ASP A 373 -25.62 -8.98 -34.23
CA ASP A 373 -26.14 -10.01 -35.15
C ASP A 373 -27.67 -9.95 -35.37
N THR A 374 -28.37 -8.93 -34.86
CA THR A 374 -29.83 -8.77 -35.06
C THR A 374 -30.26 -7.29 -35.21
N GLY A 375 -30.41 -6.85 -36.47
CA GLY A 375 -31.31 -5.73 -36.87
C GLY A 375 -30.78 -4.29 -36.73
N PRO A 376 -31.39 -3.32 -37.46
CA PRO A 376 -30.79 -2.01 -37.69
C PRO A 376 -30.97 -1.05 -36.52
N VAL A 377 -29.94 -0.26 -36.23
CA VAL A 377 -29.84 0.63 -35.07
C VAL A 377 -30.20 2.07 -35.42
N ALA A 378 -30.93 2.72 -34.51
CA ALA A 378 -31.28 4.14 -34.54
C ALA A 378 -30.03 5.06 -34.46
N ALA A 379 -30.14 6.25 -35.04
CA ALA A 379 -29.08 7.24 -35.29
C ALA A 379 -28.36 7.85 -34.07
N GLU A 380 -28.51 7.31 -32.85
CA GLU A 380 -27.83 7.79 -31.63
C GLU A 380 -26.47 7.09 -31.36
N ALA A 381 -26.04 6.17 -32.24
CA ALA A 381 -24.83 5.38 -32.06
C ALA A 381 -23.50 6.08 -32.45
N GLN A 382 -23.52 7.35 -32.87
CA GLN A 382 -22.32 8.07 -33.34
C GLN A 382 -21.58 8.91 -32.28
N ASN A 383 -21.99 8.91 -31.02
CA ASN A 383 -21.31 9.69 -29.99
C ASN A 383 -20.25 8.86 -29.23
N LEU A 384 -19.06 8.72 -29.83
CA LEU A 384 -17.82 8.48 -29.10
C LEU A 384 -17.45 9.75 -28.31
N PRO A 385 -17.24 9.71 -26.98
CA PRO A 385 -16.53 10.79 -26.33
C PRO A 385 -15.04 10.62 -26.62
N ALA A 386 -14.49 11.57 -27.37
CA ALA A 386 -13.06 11.87 -27.43
C ALA A 386 -12.49 12.11 -26.02
N ASP A 387 -11.16 12.14 -25.89
CA ASP A 387 -10.42 12.47 -24.67
C ASP A 387 -10.88 13.82 -24.06
N THR A 388 -11.94 13.78 -23.26
CA THR A 388 -12.45 14.94 -22.54
C THR A 388 -11.70 15.10 -21.23
N GLY A 389 -11.15 16.30 -21.01
CA GLY A 389 -10.35 16.65 -19.83
C GLY A 389 -11.06 16.38 -18.49
N LEU A 390 -10.25 16.33 -17.42
CA LEU A 390 -10.65 15.94 -16.06
C LEU A 390 -11.89 16.71 -15.54
N VAL A 391 -12.03 17.99 -15.90
CA VAL A 391 -13.16 18.86 -15.50
C VAL A 391 -14.48 18.40 -16.09
N VAL A 392 -14.53 18.09 -17.40
CA VAL A 392 -15.76 17.62 -18.07
C VAL A 392 -16.18 16.28 -17.49
N ARG A 393 -15.21 15.41 -17.18
CA ARG A 393 -15.46 14.10 -16.55
C ARG A 393 -15.99 14.22 -15.11
N LEU A 394 -15.53 15.21 -14.35
CA LEU A 394 -16.08 15.51 -13.02
C LEU A 394 -17.53 16.03 -13.13
N LEU A 395 -17.78 17.00 -14.02
CA LEU A 395 -19.09 17.64 -14.18
C LEU A 395 -20.17 16.70 -14.77
N THR A 396 -19.77 15.70 -15.56
CA THR A 396 -20.70 14.72 -16.16
C THR A 396 -20.93 13.46 -15.33
N SER A 397 -20.13 13.23 -14.27
CA SER A 397 -20.23 12.03 -13.46
C SER A 397 -21.40 12.09 -12.46
N ARG A 398 -22.39 11.22 -12.65
CA ARG A 398 -23.55 11.08 -11.73
C ARG A 398 -23.14 10.76 -10.29
N LEU A 399 -22.02 10.06 -10.10
CA LEU A 399 -21.48 9.74 -8.77
C LEU A 399 -20.98 11.00 -8.06
N VAL A 400 -20.29 11.88 -8.79
CA VAL A 400 -19.75 13.13 -8.21
C VAL A 400 -20.91 13.98 -7.70
N TRP A 401 -21.96 14.15 -8.52
CA TRP A 401 -23.17 14.86 -8.10
C TRP A 401 -23.87 14.24 -6.88
N LEU A 402 -23.96 12.90 -6.80
CA LEU A 402 -24.52 12.23 -5.62
C LEU A 402 -23.69 12.52 -4.37
N ILE A 403 -22.35 12.39 -4.46
CA ILE A 403 -21.46 12.64 -3.33
C ILE A 403 -21.53 14.11 -2.91
N THR A 404 -21.46 15.04 -3.86
CA THR A 404 -21.59 16.48 -3.59
C THR A 404 -22.92 16.81 -2.91
N ALA A 405 -24.04 16.28 -3.41
CA ALA A 405 -25.35 16.47 -2.79
C ALA A 405 -25.39 15.92 -1.35
N LEU A 406 -24.88 14.71 -1.12
CA LEU A 406 -24.81 14.12 0.21
C LEU A 406 -23.87 14.86 1.16
N THR A 407 -22.76 15.40 0.66
CA THR A 407 -21.86 16.25 1.45
C THR A 407 -22.56 17.54 1.86
N VAL A 408 -23.29 18.20 0.95
CA VAL A 408 -24.09 19.40 1.28
C VAL A 408 -25.16 19.06 2.33
N LEU A 409 -25.92 17.98 2.12
CA LEU A 409 -26.94 17.54 3.08
C LEU A 409 -26.31 17.22 4.45
N ALA A 410 -25.13 16.60 4.48
CA ALA A 410 -24.40 16.30 5.72
C ALA A 410 -23.96 17.54 6.48
N LEU A 411 -23.45 18.54 5.78
CA LEU A 411 -23.10 19.82 6.38
C LEU A 411 -24.35 20.52 6.95
N VAL A 412 -25.45 20.55 6.20
CA VAL A 412 -26.71 21.16 6.66
C VAL A 412 -27.28 20.41 7.87
N ALA A 413 -27.27 19.07 7.87
CA ALA A 413 -27.73 18.27 8.99
C ALA A 413 -26.84 18.48 10.23
N ALA A 414 -25.54 18.64 10.03
CA ALA A 414 -24.55 18.92 11.08
C ALA A 414 -24.53 20.37 11.58
N ARG A 415 -25.53 21.20 11.23
CA ARG A 415 -25.62 22.61 11.65
C ARG A 415 -25.49 22.83 13.17
N GLY A 416 -25.94 21.86 13.98
CA GLY A 416 -25.84 21.91 15.45
C GLY A 416 -24.43 21.59 15.98
N LEU A 417 -23.52 21.11 15.14
CA LEU A 417 -22.15 20.75 15.51
C LEU A 417 -21.12 21.81 15.09
N TYR A 418 -21.58 22.98 14.63
CA TYR A 418 -20.72 24.12 14.34
C TYR A 418 -20.50 24.95 15.61
N GLY A 419 -19.25 25.24 15.95
CA GLY A 419 -18.92 26.04 17.12
C GLY A 419 -17.53 25.75 17.69
N ALA A 420 -17.20 26.40 18.81
CA ALA A 420 -15.97 26.17 19.56
C ALA A 420 -16.10 24.93 20.47
N GLY A 421 -14.98 24.28 20.77
CA GLY A 421 -14.93 23.04 21.57
C GLY A 421 -14.69 21.80 20.71
N MET A 422 -14.62 20.64 21.37
CA MET A 422 -14.38 19.35 20.73
C MET A 422 -15.67 18.52 20.70
N LEU A 423 -15.87 17.75 19.62
CA LEU A 423 -16.97 16.80 19.52
C LEU A 423 -16.86 15.76 20.65
N SER A 424 -17.90 15.68 21.47
CA SER A 424 -18.01 14.71 22.56
C SER A 424 -19.48 14.50 22.95
N GLY A 425 -19.77 13.43 23.69
CA GLY A 425 -21.11 13.13 24.17
C GLY A 425 -21.66 11.82 23.61
N GLY A 426 -22.71 11.32 24.29
CA GLY A 426 -23.16 9.96 24.11
C GLY A 426 -22.07 8.95 24.47
N GLY A 427 -21.63 8.15 23.50
CA GLY A 427 -20.48 7.24 23.60
C GLY A 427 -19.14 7.81 23.13
N LEU A 428 -19.11 9.06 22.63
CA LEU A 428 -17.90 9.68 22.07
C LEU A 428 -17.14 10.51 23.12
N LEU A 429 -15.87 10.17 23.30
CA LEU A 429 -14.92 10.98 24.07
C LEU A 429 -14.27 12.07 23.21
N PRO A 430 -13.88 13.21 23.81
CA PRO A 430 -13.16 14.26 23.08
C PRO A 430 -11.81 13.72 22.57
N ALA A 431 -11.48 14.04 21.33
CA ALA A 431 -10.18 13.68 20.76
C ALA A 431 -9.04 14.44 21.46
N PRO A 432 -7.81 13.88 21.51
CA PRO A 432 -6.65 14.64 21.93
C PRO A 432 -6.36 15.80 20.97
N SER A 433 -5.57 16.77 21.44
CA SER A 433 -5.17 17.91 20.63
C SER A 433 -4.19 17.51 19.52
N THR A 434 -3.32 16.54 19.79
CA THR A 434 -2.28 16.09 18.85
C THR A 434 -2.37 14.59 18.56
N SER A 435 -2.01 14.17 17.35
CA SER A 435 -1.91 12.75 17.02
C SER A 435 -0.71 12.06 17.69
N MET A 436 0.27 12.83 18.15
CA MET A 436 1.41 12.30 18.91
C MET A 436 0.94 11.71 20.24
N ASP A 437 -0.12 12.25 20.83
CA ASP A 437 -0.72 11.69 22.05
C ASP A 437 -1.26 10.27 21.80
N TRP A 438 -1.87 10.01 20.64
CA TRP A 438 -2.27 8.66 20.24
C TRP A 438 -1.08 7.74 19.93
N TRP A 439 0.01 8.26 19.36
CA TRP A 439 1.23 7.48 19.17
C TRP A 439 1.87 7.06 20.49
N ARG A 440 1.96 7.98 21.45
CA ARG A 440 2.43 7.69 22.82
C ARG A 440 1.52 6.69 23.50
N LEU A 441 0.21 6.91 23.47
CA LEU A 441 -0.76 5.97 24.00
C LEU A 441 -0.60 4.57 23.38
N TYR A 442 -0.29 4.46 22.09
CA TYR A 442 -0.11 3.17 21.44
C TYR A 442 1.23 2.48 21.76
N VAL A 443 2.33 3.24 21.82
CA VAL A 443 3.69 2.72 21.94
C VAL A 443 4.13 2.56 23.39
N ASP A 444 3.75 3.48 24.29
CA ASP A 444 4.25 3.53 25.66
C ASP A 444 3.74 2.34 26.48
N ASP A 445 4.64 1.69 27.22
CA ASP A 445 4.33 0.49 27.99
C ASP A 445 3.43 0.76 29.21
N TRP A 446 3.38 2.00 29.68
CA TRP A 446 2.68 2.42 30.88
C TRP A 446 1.89 3.71 30.66
N HIS A 447 0.71 3.79 31.27
CA HIS A 447 -0.23 4.90 31.10
C HIS A 447 -0.68 5.48 32.46
N PRO A 448 -0.63 6.82 32.63
CA PRO A 448 -1.06 7.51 33.85
C PRO A 448 -2.60 7.62 33.92
N MET A 449 -3.31 6.50 34.02
CA MET A 449 -4.77 6.44 34.18
C MET A 449 -5.13 5.73 35.48
N GLY A 450 -6.02 6.31 36.29
CA GLY A 450 -6.37 5.74 37.60
C GLY A 450 -5.16 5.67 38.53
N VAL A 451 -4.87 4.46 39.02
CA VAL A 451 -3.67 4.12 39.81
C VAL A 451 -2.43 3.81 38.95
N GLY A 452 -2.56 3.86 37.62
CA GLY A 452 -1.56 3.43 36.64
C GLY A 452 -2.00 2.15 35.92
N SER A 453 -1.69 2.04 34.63
CA SER A 453 -2.07 0.89 33.80
C SER A 453 -0.97 0.50 32.82
N SER A 454 -0.68 -0.79 32.72
CA SER A 454 0.21 -1.38 31.70
C SER A 454 -0.56 -2.09 30.59
N VAL A 455 -1.89 -1.96 30.57
CA VAL A 455 -2.72 -2.69 29.61
C VAL A 455 -2.55 -2.10 28.22
N PRO A 456 -2.31 -2.91 27.18
CA PRO A 456 -2.18 -2.40 25.82
C PRO A 456 -3.42 -1.65 25.35
N THR A 457 -3.17 -0.54 24.67
CA THR A 457 -4.19 0.33 24.08
C THR A 457 -5.05 -0.40 23.05
N ALA A 458 -6.30 0.04 22.89
CA ALA A 458 -7.18 -0.50 21.87
C ALA A 458 -6.63 -0.29 20.45
N PRO A 459 -6.92 -1.23 19.54
CA PRO A 459 -6.34 -1.26 18.21
C PRO A 459 -6.84 -0.12 17.32
N TYR A 460 -8.01 0.47 17.61
CA TYR A 460 -8.54 1.59 16.83
C TYR A 460 -7.68 2.86 16.93
N VAL A 461 -6.85 2.99 17.97
CA VAL A 461 -5.98 4.15 18.17
C VAL A 461 -4.92 4.25 17.08
N LEU A 462 -4.37 3.13 16.61
CA LEU A 462 -3.34 3.13 15.55
C LEU A 462 -3.85 3.70 14.21
N PRO A 463 -5.00 3.27 13.66
CA PRO A 463 -5.61 3.91 12.49
C PRO A 463 -5.87 5.41 12.67
N LEU A 464 -6.33 5.83 13.86
CA LEU A 464 -6.56 7.25 14.15
C LEU A 464 -5.26 8.04 14.23
N ALA A 465 -4.21 7.49 14.83
CA ALA A 465 -2.86 8.07 14.88
C ALA A 465 -2.29 8.27 13.47
N LEU A 466 -2.41 7.25 12.61
CA LEU A 466 -1.99 7.31 11.20
C LEU A 466 -2.76 8.37 10.43
N ALA A 467 -4.09 8.41 10.55
CA ALA A 467 -4.92 9.43 9.92
C ALA A 467 -4.57 10.84 10.42
N GLY A 468 -4.33 11.00 11.72
CA GLY A 468 -3.91 12.26 12.33
C GLY A 468 -2.55 12.74 11.83
N SER A 469 -1.59 11.82 11.64
CA SER A 469 -0.29 12.14 11.05
C SER A 469 -0.41 12.66 9.61
N VAL A 470 -1.33 12.09 8.81
CA VAL A 470 -1.63 12.61 7.45
C VAL A 470 -2.26 14.00 7.50
N LEU A 471 -3.10 14.26 8.51
CA LEU A 471 -3.73 15.57 8.76
C LEU A 471 -2.84 16.54 9.55
N LEU A 472 -1.52 16.48 9.34
CA LEU A 472 -0.52 17.38 9.94
C LEU A 472 -0.54 17.38 11.49
N GLY A 473 -0.86 16.24 12.09
CA GLY A 473 -0.84 16.05 13.54
C GLY A 473 -2.14 16.44 14.26
N LYS A 474 -3.21 16.83 13.55
CA LYS A 474 -4.47 17.28 14.16
C LYS A 474 -5.41 16.11 14.44
N ALA A 475 -5.38 15.57 15.65
CA ALA A 475 -6.22 14.43 16.05
C ALA A 475 -7.73 14.75 16.07
N TRP A 476 -8.12 15.91 16.60
CA TRP A 476 -9.52 16.35 16.60
C TRP A 476 -10.15 16.42 15.21
N LEU A 477 -9.35 16.80 14.19
CA LEU A 477 -9.83 16.91 12.81
C LEU A 477 -10.18 15.53 12.22
N VAL A 478 -9.52 14.46 12.66
CA VAL A 478 -9.84 13.09 12.22
C VAL A 478 -11.25 12.71 12.65
N VAL A 479 -11.59 12.96 13.92
CA VAL A 479 -12.91 12.63 14.48
C VAL A 479 -13.99 13.52 13.86
N ASP A 480 -13.73 14.83 13.73
CA ASP A 480 -14.63 15.77 13.05
C ASP A 480 -14.94 15.32 11.62
N LEU A 481 -13.92 15.03 10.81
CA LEU A 481 -14.12 14.59 9.43
C LEU A 481 -14.84 13.24 9.36
N LEU A 482 -14.52 12.30 10.25
CA LEU A 482 -15.18 11.00 10.28
C LEU A 482 -16.69 11.12 10.55
N PHE A 483 -17.10 11.93 11.53
CA PHE A 483 -18.51 12.13 11.87
C PHE A 483 -19.24 13.02 10.85
N LEU A 484 -18.62 14.13 10.41
CA LEU A 484 -19.24 15.07 9.46
C LEU A 484 -19.35 14.50 8.05
N LEU A 485 -18.40 13.66 7.63
CA LEU A 485 -18.36 13.06 6.29
C LEU A 485 -18.75 11.58 6.28
N ALA A 486 -19.28 11.02 7.38
CA ALA A 486 -19.70 9.62 7.46
C ALA A 486 -20.62 9.23 6.30
N VAL A 487 -21.70 10.00 6.08
CA VAL A 487 -22.71 9.76 5.04
C VAL A 487 -22.12 9.73 3.61
N PRO A 488 -21.40 10.77 3.13
CA PRO A 488 -20.80 10.73 1.80
C PRO A 488 -19.70 9.66 1.66
N LEU A 489 -18.94 9.36 2.71
CA LEU A 489 -17.94 8.29 2.69
C LEU A 489 -18.58 6.89 2.56
N CYS A 490 -19.68 6.64 3.29
CA CYS A 490 -20.50 5.44 3.16
C CYS A 490 -21.03 5.29 1.72
N ALA A 491 -21.56 6.37 1.13
CA ALA A 491 -22.08 6.37 -0.24
C ALA A 491 -20.99 6.00 -1.27
N LEU A 492 -19.78 6.57 -1.12
CA LEU A 492 -18.66 6.31 -2.02
C LEU A 492 -18.25 4.82 -1.98
N GLY A 493 -18.09 4.26 -0.77
CA GLY A 493 -17.76 2.84 -0.59
C GLY A 493 -18.85 1.93 -1.15
N ALA A 494 -20.11 2.20 -0.79
CA ALA A 494 -21.26 1.42 -1.23
C ALA A 494 -21.46 1.44 -2.74
N TYR A 495 -21.29 2.60 -3.40
CA TYR A 495 -21.38 2.69 -4.86
C TYR A 495 -20.30 1.83 -5.52
N ARG A 496 -19.05 1.89 -5.05
CA ARG A 496 -17.96 1.08 -5.62
C ARG A 496 -18.19 -0.41 -5.47
N PHE A 497 -18.75 -0.84 -4.34
CA PHE A 497 -19.17 -2.21 -4.10
C PHE A 497 -20.33 -2.62 -5.02
N LEU A 498 -21.45 -1.89 -4.99
CA LEU A 498 -22.67 -2.24 -5.72
C LEU A 498 -22.52 -2.13 -7.24
N ALA A 499 -21.69 -1.21 -7.73
CA ALA A 499 -21.39 -1.12 -9.16
C ALA A 499 -20.71 -2.39 -9.69
N ARG A 500 -20.07 -3.21 -8.84
CA ARG A 500 -19.49 -4.50 -9.25
C ARG A 500 -20.53 -5.60 -9.37
N LEU A 501 -21.59 -5.53 -8.57
CA LEU A 501 -22.62 -6.55 -8.51
C LEU A 501 -23.80 -6.26 -9.44
N THR A 502 -23.97 -5.00 -9.84
CA THR A 502 -25.11 -4.56 -10.66
C THR A 502 -24.67 -4.09 -12.04
N SER A 503 -25.51 -4.36 -13.05
CA SER A 503 -25.32 -3.91 -14.43
C SER A 503 -25.83 -2.50 -14.70
N SER A 504 -26.70 -1.97 -13.82
CA SER A 504 -27.31 -0.65 -13.96
C SER A 504 -26.67 0.36 -13.00
N PRO A 505 -26.14 1.50 -13.51
CA PRO A 505 -25.59 2.55 -12.64
C PRO A 505 -26.66 3.19 -11.75
N VAL A 506 -27.92 3.23 -12.18
CA VAL A 506 -29.03 3.79 -11.39
C VAL A 506 -29.28 2.94 -10.14
N THR A 507 -29.26 1.62 -10.27
CA THR A 507 -29.44 0.70 -9.15
C THR A 507 -28.26 0.77 -8.17
N SER A 508 -27.05 0.96 -8.69
CA SER A 508 -25.87 1.24 -7.84
C SER A 508 -25.99 2.55 -7.07
N LEU A 509 -26.44 3.62 -7.72
CA LEU A 509 -26.65 4.93 -7.08
C LEU A 509 -27.73 4.87 -6.01
N TRP A 510 -28.86 4.20 -6.30
CA TRP A 510 -29.92 3.98 -5.32
C TRP A 510 -29.41 3.23 -4.09
N GLY A 511 -28.71 2.11 -4.28
CA GLY A 511 -28.21 1.33 -3.15
C GLY A 511 -27.11 2.05 -2.37
N ALA A 512 -26.30 2.88 -3.03
CA ALA A 512 -25.32 3.74 -2.38
C ALA A 512 -26.00 4.83 -1.51
N LEU A 513 -27.04 5.47 -2.05
CA LEU A 513 -27.86 6.42 -1.31
C LEU A 513 -28.55 5.73 -0.12
N ALA A 514 -29.21 4.59 -0.34
CA ALA A 514 -29.87 3.82 0.71
C ALA A 514 -28.94 3.37 1.82
N TYR A 515 -27.70 2.99 1.48
CA TYR A 515 -26.68 2.63 2.46
C TYR A 515 -26.18 3.84 3.26
N ALA A 516 -26.02 4.99 2.59
CA ALA A 516 -25.49 6.20 3.22
C ALA A 516 -26.41 6.78 4.31
N VAL A 517 -27.73 6.60 4.15
CA VAL A 517 -28.74 7.11 5.10
C VAL A 517 -29.35 6.01 5.96
N LEU A 518 -28.62 4.91 6.21
CA LEU A 518 -29.11 3.85 7.08
C LEU A 518 -29.42 4.37 8.49
N PRO A 519 -30.62 4.10 9.05
CA PRO A 519 -31.00 4.60 10.37
C PRO A 519 -30.05 4.20 11.48
N VAL A 520 -29.51 2.97 11.43
CA VAL A 520 -28.51 2.52 12.42
C VAL A 520 -27.21 3.32 12.34
N ALA A 521 -26.79 3.72 11.14
CA ALA A 521 -25.61 4.54 10.94
C ALA A 521 -25.86 5.98 11.39
N LEU A 522 -27.04 6.54 11.07
CA LEU A 522 -27.44 7.88 11.53
C LEU A 522 -27.60 7.94 13.05
N GLY A 523 -28.20 6.92 13.66
CA GLY A 523 -28.33 6.82 15.12
C GLY A 523 -26.99 6.63 15.82
N ALA A 524 -26.05 5.90 15.20
CA ALA A 524 -24.68 5.80 15.68
C ALA A 524 -23.96 7.17 15.66
N VAL A 525 -24.17 7.98 14.62
CA VAL A 525 -23.65 9.36 14.55
C VAL A 525 -24.27 10.23 15.66
N GLN A 526 -25.60 10.20 15.82
CA GLN A 526 -26.32 10.99 16.83
C GLN A 526 -25.96 10.61 18.28
N GLN A 527 -25.55 9.36 18.52
CA GLN A 527 -25.17 8.86 19.84
C GLN A 527 -23.65 8.80 20.08
N GLY A 528 -22.82 9.22 19.12
CA GLY A 528 -21.38 9.24 19.31
C GLY A 528 -20.72 7.85 19.28
N ARG A 529 -21.32 6.88 18.58
CA ARG A 529 -20.83 5.49 18.51
C ARG A 529 -19.71 5.36 17.47
N LEU A 530 -18.49 5.70 17.87
CA LEU A 530 -17.30 5.71 17.00
C LEU A 530 -17.12 4.39 16.25
N GLY A 531 -17.24 3.26 16.96
CA GLY A 531 -17.07 1.93 16.38
C GLY A 531 -18.00 1.68 15.20
N THR A 532 -19.31 1.80 15.41
CA THR A 532 -20.32 1.63 14.36
C THR A 532 -20.18 2.64 13.21
N VAL A 533 -19.84 3.91 13.49
CA VAL A 533 -19.62 4.93 12.44
C VAL A 533 -18.43 4.56 11.54
N ALA A 534 -17.29 4.22 12.14
CA ALA A 534 -16.12 3.77 11.39
C ALA A 534 -16.43 2.50 10.60
N ALA A 535 -17.11 1.53 11.23
CA ALA A 535 -17.49 0.29 10.55
C ALA A 535 -18.45 0.52 9.37
N ALA A 536 -19.38 1.48 9.45
CA ALA A 536 -20.24 1.86 8.32
C ALA A 536 -19.44 2.40 7.13
N VAL A 537 -18.40 3.19 7.37
CA VAL A 537 -17.53 3.69 6.30
C VAL A 537 -16.71 2.55 5.68
N LEU A 538 -16.23 1.61 6.50
CA LEU A 538 -15.29 0.56 6.11
C LEU A 538 -15.94 -0.70 5.51
N LEU A 539 -17.15 -1.05 5.95
CA LEU A 539 -17.84 -2.28 5.57
C LEU A 539 -18.00 -2.45 4.05
N PRO A 540 -18.35 -1.42 3.25
CA PRO A 540 -18.42 -1.57 1.80
C PRO A 540 -17.08 -1.89 1.14
N TRP A 541 -15.96 -1.41 1.69
CA TRP A 541 -14.62 -1.68 1.17
C TRP A 541 -14.17 -3.11 1.50
N LEU A 542 -14.48 -3.58 2.72
CA LEU A 542 -14.33 -4.98 3.11
C LEU A 542 -15.13 -5.90 2.20
N ALA A 543 -16.41 -5.59 1.98
CA ALA A 543 -17.27 -6.36 1.09
C ALA A 543 -16.75 -6.34 -0.36
N HIS A 544 -16.23 -5.19 -0.83
CA HIS A 544 -15.64 -5.05 -2.15
C HIS A 544 -14.42 -5.93 -2.36
N SER A 545 -13.49 -6.01 -1.39
CA SER A 545 -12.35 -6.91 -1.50
C SER A 545 -12.77 -8.38 -1.42
N ALA A 546 -13.75 -8.71 -0.58
CA ALA A 546 -14.22 -10.07 -0.37
C ALA A 546 -14.88 -10.69 -1.62
N ILE A 547 -15.49 -9.90 -2.51
CA ILE A 547 -16.06 -10.40 -3.79
C ILE A 547 -15.02 -11.18 -4.60
N PHE A 548 -13.76 -10.72 -4.59
CA PHE A 548 -12.68 -11.30 -5.39
C PHE A 548 -12.13 -12.61 -4.82
N LEU A 549 -12.62 -13.06 -3.66
CA LEU A 549 -12.34 -14.39 -3.12
C LEU A 549 -13.09 -15.50 -3.87
N GLY A 550 -14.06 -15.16 -4.73
CA GLY A 550 -14.82 -16.12 -5.52
C GLY A 550 -13.94 -16.95 -6.45
N SER A 551 -14.35 -18.19 -6.72
CA SER A 551 -13.62 -19.13 -7.57
C SER A 551 -13.55 -18.75 -9.05
N SER A 552 -14.24 -17.69 -9.47
CA SER A 552 -14.25 -17.18 -10.84
C SER A 552 -13.02 -16.33 -11.20
N TYR A 553 -12.12 -16.09 -10.25
CA TYR A 553 -10.93 -15.25 -10.43
C TYR A 553 -9.63 -16.08 -10.39
N SER A 554 -8.60 -15.61 -11.10
CA SER A 554 -7.26 -16.23 -11.12
C SER A 554 -6.65 -16.33 -9.72
N ASP A 555 -5.79 -17.33 -9.51
CA ASP A 555 -5.14 -17.60 -8.22
C ASP A 555 -4.47 -16.35 -7.64
N ASP A 556 -3.66 -15.67 -8.44
CA ASP A 556 -2.94 -14.45 -8.02
C ASP A 556 -3.91 -13.34 -7.57
N ARG A 557 -5.04 -13.17 -8.27
CA ARG A 557 -6.05 -12.16 -7.92
C ARG A 557 -6.80 -12.54 -6.63
N ARG A 558 -7.11 -13.82 -6.41
CA ARG A 558 -7.74 -14.29 -5.17
C ARG A 558 -6.81 -14.13 -3.97
N THR A 559 -5.53 -14.46 -4.10
CA THR A 559 -4.55 -14.27 -3.02
C THR A 559 -4.44 -12.80 -2.64
N ARG A 560 -4.33 -11.88 -3.62
CA ARG A 560 -4.35 -10.43 -3.34
C ARG A 560 -5.63 -9.99 -2.64
N ALA A 561 -6.77 -10.51 -3.08
CA ALA A 561 -8.06 -10.24 -2.48
C ALA A 561 -8.15 -10.73 -1.03
N ALA A 562 -7.55 -11.88 -0.73
CA ALA A 562 -7.48 -12.43 0.63
C ALA A 562 -6.70 -11.49 1.55
N TRP A 563 -5.53 -11.03 1.15
CA TRP A 563 -4.74 -10.08 1.94
C TRP A 563 -5.39 -8.69 2.04
N ARG A 564 -6.02 -8.19 0.96
CA ARG A 564 -6.84 -6.96 1.02
C ARG A 564 -8.03 -7.10 1.98
N THR A 565 -8.68 -8.26 1.99
CA THR A 565 -9.80 -8.54 2.90
C THR A 565 -9.30 -8.68 4.33
N ALA A 566 -8.11 -9.26 4.56
CA ALA A 566 -7.46 -9.28 5.88
C ALA A 566 -7.21 -7.86 6.42
N MET A 567 -6.71 -6.97 5.56
CA MET A 567 -6.46 -5.57 5.92
C MET A 567 -7.75 -4.83 6.29
N TRP A 568 -8.78 -4.89 5.44
CA TRP A 568 -10.06 -4.23 5.73
C TRP A 568 -10.78 -4.86 6.92
N LEU A 569 -10.70 -6.19 7.08
CA LEU A 569 -11.29 -6.87 8.23
C LEU A 569 -10.56 -6.48 9.50
N GLY A 570 -9.22 -6.47 9.51
CA GLY A 570 -8.43 -6.00 10.65
C GLY A 570 -8.80 -4.57 11.03
N LEU A 571 -8.99 -3.68 10.06
CA LEU A 571 -9.41 -2.30 10.32
C LEU A 571 -10.82 -2.23 10.90
N VAL A 572 -11.80 -3.00 10.40
CA VAL A 572 -13.15 -3.05 10.99
C VAL A 572 -13.10 -3.63 12.40
N VAL A 573 -12.34 -4.71 12.62
CA VAL A 573 -12.18 -5.37 13.93
C VAL A 573 -11.49 -4.46 14.93
N ALA A 574 -10.61 -3.57 14.48
CA ALA A 574 -9.98 -2.57 15.35
C ALA A 574 -11.03 -1.68 16.04
N PHE A 575 -12.08 -1.29 15.31
CA PHE A 575 -13.18 -0.46 15.80
C PHE A 575 -14.33 -1.26 16.40
N VAL A 576 -14.60 -2.45 15.86
CA VAL A 576 -15.70 -3.33 16.28
C VAL A 576 -15.21 -4.78 16.31
N PRO A 577 -14.61 -5.23 17.43
CA PRO A 577 -14.15 -6.61 17.64
C PRO A 577 -15.18 -7.69 17.29
N LEU A 578 -16.48 -7.42 17.53
CA LEU A 578 -17.59 -8.32 17.20
C LEU A 578 -17.64 -8.68 15.70
N ALA A 579 -17.07 -7.84 14.83
CA ALA A 579 -16.95 -8.11 13.41
C ALA A 579 -16.12 -9.36 13.10
N TRP A 580 -15.12 -9.69 13.93
CA TRP A 580 -14.32 -10.89 13.75
C TRP A 580 -15.15 -12.16 14.02
N VAL A 581 -15.99 -12.15 15.05
CA VAL A 581 -16.90 -13.27 15.37
C VAL A 581 -17.89 -13.49 14.23
N MET A 582 -18.46 -12.43 13.68
CA MET A 582 -19.34 -12.52 12.52
C MET A 582 -18.60 -13.02 11.28
N ALA A 583 -17.40 -12.51 11.02
CA ALA A 583 -16.56 -12.95 9.90
C ALA A 583 -16.16 -14.42 10.04
N LEU A 584 -15.92 -14.91 11.26
CA LEU A 584 -15.64 -16.32 11.55
C LEU A 584 -16.83 -17.19 11.17
N VAL A 585 -18.06 -16.84 11.58
CA VAL A 585 -19.28 -17.59 11.23
C VAL A 585 -19.49 -17.63 9.71
N VAL A 586 -19.39 -16.48 9.04
CA VAL A 586 -19.48 -16.39 7.57
C VAL A 586 -18.36 -17.20 6.89
N GLY A 587 -17.14 -17.14 7.44
CA GLY A 587 -15.98 -17.88 6.99
C GLY A 587 -16.16 -19.40 7.10
N VAL A 588 -16.68 -19.90 8.22
CA VAL A 588 -17.01 -21.31 8.43
C VAL A 588 -18.04 -21.77 7.40
N VAL A 589 -19.12 -21.01 7.19
CA VAL A 589 -20.13 -21.33 6.17
C VAL A 589 -19.49 -21.37 4.77
N ALA A 590 -18.60 -20.42 4.45
CA ALA A 590 -17.90 -20.39 3.17
C ALA A 590 -16.92 -21.57 2.99
N VAL A 591 -16.20 -21.98 4.04
CA VAL A 591 -15.32 -23.15 4.03
C VAL A 591 -16.12 -24.43 3.82
N VAL A 592 -17.19 -24.63 4.58
CA VAL A 592 -18.08 -25.81 4.44
C VAL A 592 -18.66 -25.88 3.03
N ALA A 593 -19.11 -24.74 2.48
CA ALA A 593 -19.60 -24.67 1.10
C ALA A 593 -18.50 -25.03 0.08
N ARG A 594 -17.27 -24.55 0.24
CA ARG A 594 -16.13 -24.87 -0.65
C ARG A 594 -15.78 -26.36 -0.60
N VAL A 595 -15.68 -26.94 0.60
CA VAL A 595 -15.37 -28.36 0.81
C VAL A 595 -16.43 -29.23 0.15
N ARG A 596 -17.72 -28.97 0.40
CA ARG A 596 -18.83 -29.72 -0.22
C ARG A 596 -18.86 -29.60 -1.75
N SER A 597 -18.36 -28.50 -2.31
CA SER A 597 -18.27 -28.29 -3.75
C SER A 597 -17.01 -28.88 -4.41
N GLY A 598 -16.18 -29.64 -3.68
CA GLY A 598 -14.94 -30.23 -4.21
C GLY A 598 -13.78 -29.23 -4.36
N ARG A 599 -13.86 -28.04 -3.74
CA ARG A 599 -12.90 -26.92 -3.89
C ARG A 599 -12.02 -26.72 -2.65
N GLY A 600 -11.66 -27.80 -1.96
CA GLY A 600 -10.90 -27.76 -0.70
C GLY A 600 -9.52 -27.08 -0.80
N ARG A 601 -8.87 -27.12 -1.96
CA ARG A 601 -7.56 -26.48 -2.21
C ARG A 601 -7.58 -24.96 -2.03
N HIS A 602 -8.75 -24.34 -2.06
CA HIS A 602 -8.97 -22.89 -1.95
C HIS A 602 -9.40 -22.44 -0.55
N VAL A 603 -9.34 -23.31 0.46
CA VAL A 603 -9.72 -22.94 1.84
C VAL A 603 -8.77 -21.89 2.44
N GLY A 604 -7.49 -21.94 2.10
CA GLY A 604 -6.48 -21.00 2.60
C GLY A 604 -6.83 -19.53 2.34
N GLU A 605 -7.50 -19.22 1.23
CA GLU A 605 -7.90 -17.86 0.87
C GLU A 605 -9.02 -17.29 1.74
N VAL A 606 -9.80 -18.15 2.41
CA VAL A 606 -10.81 -17.76 3.41
C VAL A 606 -10.19 -17.65 4.80
N LEU A 607 -9.16 -18.45 5.09
CA LEU A 607 -8.44 -18.42 6.36
C LEU A 607 -7.51 -17.20 6.47
N VAL A 608 -6.89 -16.76 5.37
CA VAL A 608 -5.98 -15.61 5.35
C VAL A 608 -6.62 -14.34 5.92
N PRO A 609 -7.85 -13.93 5.53
CA PRO A 609 -8.53 -12.79 6.16
C PRO A 609 -8.71 -12.94 7.68
N LEU A 610 -9.14 -14.11 8.14
CA LEU A 610 -9.47 -14.37 9.55
C LEU A 610 -8.23 -14.38 10.44
N ILE A 611 -7.16 -15.04 9.97
CA ILE A 611 -5.89 -15.15 10.69
C ILE A 611 -5.12 -13.84 10.56
N GLY A 612 -5.01 -13.31 9.33
CA GLY A 612 -4.29 -12.07 9.04
C GLY A 612 -4.84 -10.87 9.81
N SER A 613 -6.17 -10.76 9.98
CA SER A 613 -6.75 -9.70 10.81
C SER A 613 -6.32 -9.78 12.27
N LEU A 614 -6.06 -10.97 12.82
CA LEU A 614 -5.60 -11.11 14.22
C LEU A 614 -4.13 -10.67 14.39
N PHE A 615 -3.28 -10.99 13.41
CA PHE A 615 -1.87 -10.57 13.42
C PHE A 615 -1.71 -9.07 13.24
N LEU A 616 -2.56 -8.44 12.43
CA LEU A 616 -2.57 -6.98 12.24
C LEU A 616 -2.92 -6.21 13.52
N LEU A 617 -3.53 -6.88 14.50
CA LEU A 617 -4.01 -6.30 15.75
C LEU A 617 -3.16 -6.72 16.97
N LEU A 618 -1.97 -7.27 16.76
CA LEU A 618 -1.01 -7.46 17.84
C LEU A 618 -0.50 -6.10 18.36
N PRO A 619 -0.19 -5.94 19.66
CA PRO A 619 -0.29 -6.92 20.76
C PRO A 619 -1.72 -7.13 21.29
N TRP A 620 -2.68 -6.27 20.91
CA TRP A 620 -4.01 -6.23 21.50
C TRP A 620 -4.74 -7.58 21.49
N THR A 621 -4.65 -8.35 20.40
CA THR A 621 -5.31 -9.67 20.30
C THR A 621 -4.85 -10.68 21.36
N LEU A 622 -3.55 -10.72 21.65
CA LEU A 622 -3.02 -11.61 22.69
C LEU A 622 -3.34 -11.08 24.10
N SER A 623 -3.23 -9.77 24.29
CA SER A 623 -3.45 -9.14 25.60
C SER A 623 -4.91 -9.15 26.04
N THR A 624 -5.86 -9.06 25.11
CA THR A 624 -7.30 -9.12 25.45
C THR A 624 -7.71 -10.49 25.95
N TRP A 625 -7.20 -11.56 25.35
CA TRP A 625 -7.48 -12.92 25.83
C TRP A 625 -6.91 -13.20 27.21
N SER A 626 -5.75 -12.63 27.55
CA SER A 626 -5.11 -12.84 28.85
C SER A 626 -5.59 -11.89 29.95
N HIS A 627 -5.87 -10.62 29.64
CA HIS A 627 -6.13 -9.58 30.65
C HIS A 627 -7.56 -9.03 30.65
N ARG A 628 -8.30 -9.08 29.53
CA ARG A 628 -9.65 -8.47 29.41
C ARG A 628 -10.81 -9.45 29.24
N GLY A 629 -10.52 -10.75 29.17
CA GLY A 629 -11.52 -11.79 28.96
C GLY A 629 -12.20 -11.73 27.58
N LEU A 630 -12.96 -12.78 27.26
CA LEU A 630 -13.62 -12.93 25.96
C LEU A 630 -14.78 -11.96 25.74
N SER A 631 -15.40 -11.44 26.81
CA SER A 631 -16.50 -10.46 26.70
C SER A 631 -16.07 -9.14 26.07
N SER A 632 -14.78 -8.76 26.20
CA SER A 632 -14.22 -7.55 25.58
C SER A 632 -14.34 -7.54 24.04
N TRP A 633 -14.44 -8.72 23.41
CA TRP A 633 -14.63 -8.86 21.96
C TRP A 633 -16.07 -8.56 21.49
N LEU A 634 -17.00 -8.32 22.41
CA LEU A 634 -18.39 -7.97 22.10
C LEU A 634 -18.63 -6.46 22.06
N PHE A 635 -17.74 -5.67 22.67
CA PHE A 635 -17.85 -4.22 22.75
C PHE A 635 -17.18 -3.54 21.56
N GLU A 636 -17.72 -2.40 21.14
CA GLU A 636 -17.13 -1.55 20.10
C GLU A 636 -16.26 -0.44 20.70
N ALA A 637 -15.52 0.26 19.85
CA ALA A 637 -14.69 1.40 20.23
C ALA A 637 -15.53 2.58 20.77
N GLY A 638 -15.04 3.20 21.84
CA GLY A 638 -15.69 4.28 22.56
C GLY A 638 -16.19 3.83 23.94
N LEU A 639 -16.75 4.78 24.70
CA LEU A 639 -17.24 4.47 26.05
C LEU A 639 -18.54 3.66 26.00
N PRO A 640 -18.62 2.54 26.75
CA PRO A 640 -19.87 1.90 27.08
C PRO A 640 -20.77 2.89 27.85
N ALA A 641 -21.83 3.36 27.20
CA ALA A 641 -22.76 4.34 27.76
C ALA A 641 -24.13 3.70 28.03
N PRO A 642 -24.32 2.99 29.16
CA PRO A 642 -25.53 2.22 29.44
C PRO A 642 -26.76 3.12 29.57
N ALA A 643 -26.59 4.37 30.01
CA ALA A 643 -27.66 5.35 30.15
C ALA A 643 -28.39 5.70 28.83
N ILE A 644 -27.74 5.49 27.69
CA ILE A 644 -28.29 5.75 26.35
C ILE A 644 -28.44 4.47 25.52
N THR A 645 -28.02 3.33 26.03
CA THR A 645 -28.18 2.02 25.36
C THR A 645 -29.52 1.42 25.78
N GLU A 646 -30.58 1.73 25.04
CA GLU A 646 -31.89 1.14 25.28
C GLU A 646 -31.92 -0.36 24.92
N PRO A 647 -32.68 -1.19 25.67
CA PRO A 647 -32.93 -2.58 25.30
C PRO A 647 -33.59 -2.68 23.93
N LEU A 648 -33.12 -3.60 23.09
CA LEU A 648 -33.66 -3.77 21.74
C LEU A 648 -35.07 -4.38 21.77
N SER A 649 -36.05 -3.64 21.23
CA SER A 649 -37.38 -4.20 20.99
C SER A 649 -37.37 -5.12 19.76
N ARG A 650 -38.37 -6.01 19.66
CA ARG A 650 -38.53 -6.88 18.48
C ARG A 650 -38.70 -6.08 17.18
N LEU A 651 -39.35 -4.93 17.26
CA LEU A 651 -39.54 -4.05 16.11
C LEU A 651 -38.21 -3.38 15.72
N ASP A 652 -37.39 -2.99 16.69
CA ASP A 652 -36.08 -2.39 16.41
C ASP A 652 -35.13 -3.37 15.72
N VAL A 653 -35.17 -4.66 16.09
CA VAL A 653 -34.42 -5.70 15.36
C VAL A 653 -34.94 -5.87 13.92
N LEU A 654 -36.26 -5.87 13.71
CA LEU A 654 -36.86 -6.04 12.39
C LEU A 654 -36.57 -4.87 11.45
N PHE A 655 -36.64 -3.64 11.97
CA PHE A 655 -36.42 -2.42 11.21
C PHE A 655 -34.96 -1.95 11.20
N GLY A 656 -34.09 -2.65 11.93
CA GLY A 656 -32.66 -2.37 11.98
C GLY A 656 -32.32 -1.04 12.65
N ARG A 657 -32.89 -0.79 13.83
CA ARG A 657 -32.68 0.44 14.59
C ARG A 657 -32.11 0.13 15.97
N GLN A 658 -31.30 1.04 16.51
CA GLN A 658 -30.95 1.04 17.93
C GLN A 658 -30.82 2.49 18.43
N GLY A 659 -31.58 2.82 19.48
CA GLY A 659 -31.69 4.17 20.05
C GLY A 659 -32.29 5.23 19.11
N ALA A 660 -31.98 6.51 19.36
CA ALA A 660 -32.48 7.65 18.60
C ALA A 660 -31.97 7.61 17.14
N GLY A 661 -32.86 7.30 16.21
CA GLY A 661 -32.59 7.19 14.78
C GLY A 661 -33.91 7.25 14.00
N ALA A 662 -33.85 7.23 12.66
CA ALA A 662 -35.02 7.45 11.81
C ALA A 662 -36.22 6.57 12.20
N PRO A 663 -37.47 7.07 12.12
CA PRO A 663 -38.66 6.31 12.48
C PRO A 663 -38.72 4.94 11.79
N ALA A 664 -39.12 3.91 12.54
CA ALA A 664 -39.14 2.51 12.06
C ALA A 664 -39.97 2.32 10.77
N LEU A 665 -41.04 3.09 10.59
CA LEU A 665 -41.87 3.06 9.38
C LEU A 665 -41.11 3.48 8.12
N LEU A 666 -40.04 4.27 8.23
CA LEU A 666 -39.29 4.75 7.07
C LEU A 666 -38.45 3.64 6.43
N THR A 667 -38.05 2.60 7.17
CA THR A 667 -37.20 1.52 6.65
C THR A 667 -37.96 0.36 6.04
N ILE A 668 -39.29 0.32 6.20
CA ILE A 668 -40.13 -0.79 5.72
C ILE A 668 -39.94 -1.05 4.22
N GLY A 669 -39.70 0.00 3.44
CA GLY A 669 -39.44 -0.13 2.01
C GLY A 669 -38.18 -0.91 1.66
N LEU A 670 -37.12 -0.76 2.46
CA LEU A 670 -35.87 -1.52 2.26
C LEU A 670 -36.06 -3.00 2.63
N LEU A 671 -36.80 -3.26 3.72
CA LEU A 671 -37.12 -4.63 4.14
C LEU A 671 -37.98 -5.34 3.10
N VAL A 672 -39.06 -4.68 2.63
CA VAL A 672 -39.94 -5.20 1.58
C VAL A 672 -39.17 -5.46 0.30
N ALA A 673 -38.28 -4.56 -0.11
CA ALA A 673 -37.42 -4.75 -1.28
C ALA A 673 -36.46 -5.94 -1.12
N ALA A 674 -35.85 -6.11 0.05
CA ALA A 674 -34.95 -7.23 0.33
C ALA A 674 -35.69 -8.59 0.30
N VAL A 675 -36.91 -8.66 0.84
CA VAL A 675 -37.75 -9.87 0.80
C VAL A 675 -38.26 -10.14 -0.62
N ALA A 676 -38.75 -9.11 -1.32
CA ALA A 676 -39.19 -9.23 -2.71
C ALA A 676 -38.05 -9.69 -3.65
N ALA A 677 -36.79 -9.39 -3.32
CA ALA A 677 -35.62 -9.88 -4.05
C ALA A 677 -35.55 -11.41 -4.15
N LEU A 678 -36.06 -12.15 -3.15
CA LEU A 678 -36.10 -13.62 -3.16
C LEU A 678 -37.05 -14.20 -4.21
N LEU A 679 -38.06 -13.43 -4.61
CA LEU A 679 -39.05 -13.83 -5.60
C LEU A 679 -38.50 -13.80 -7.03
N ARG A 680 -37.29 -13.27 -7.24
CA ARG A 680 -36.67 -13.16 -8.58
C ARG A 680 -35.83 -14.40 -8.91
N PRO A 681 -36.24 -15.26 -9.85
CA PRO A 681 -35.53 -16.51 -10.16
C PRO A 681 -34.13 -16.27 -10.76
N ASP A 682 -34.02 -15.30 -11.66
CA ASP A 682 -32.80 -15.04 -12.45
C ASP A 682 -31.58 -14.66 -11.60
N THR A 683 -31.82 -13.97 -10.48
CA THR A 683 -30.78 -13.51 -9.55
C THR A 683 -30.80 -14.26 -8.22
N ARG A 684 -31.65 -15.29 -8.08
CA ARG A 684 -31.93 -15.95 -6.80
C ARG A 684 -30.67 -16.48 -6.13
N ARG A 685 -29.74 -17.04 -6.90
CA ARG A 685 -28.48 -17.61 -6.37
C ARG A 685 -27.62 -16.56 -5.69
N ASP A 686 -27.49 -15.37 -6.27
CA ASP A 686 -26.67 -14.29 -5.69
C ASP A 686 -27.41 -13.56 -4.57
N VAL A 687 -28.73 -13.43 -4.68
CA VAL A 687 -29.59 -12.95 -3.58
C VAL A 687 -29.49 -13.88 -2.36
N LEU A 688 -29.51 -15.21 -2.54
CA LEU A 688 -29.36 -16.17 -1.44
C LEU A 688 -28.03 -16.02 -0.70
N LYS A 689 -26.92 -15.69 -1.40
CA LYS A 689 -25.63 -15.43 -0.75
C LYS A 689 -25.70 -14.21 0.19
N ALA A 690 -26.38 -13.15 -0.24
CA ALA A 690 -26.62 -11.98 0.61
C ALA A 690 -27.52 -12.33 1.81
N TRP A 691 -28.54 -13.16 1.60
CA TRP A 691 -29.42 -13.63 2.67
C TRP A 691 -28.73 -14.52 3.70
N VAL A 692 -27.70 -15.28 3.34
CA VAL A 692 -26.85 -15.97 4.34
C VAL A 692 -26.22 -14.97 5.30
N VAL A 693 -25.71 -13.84 4.80
CA VAL A 693 -25.13 -12.77 5.63
C VAL A 693 -26.20 -12.11 6.51
N VAL A 694 -27.41 -11.88 5.97
CA VAL A 694 -28.57 -11.40 6.74
C VAL A 694 -28.89 -12.35 7.89
N LEU A 695 -28.99 -13.65 7.64
CA LEU A 695 -29.32 -14.66 8.65
C LEU A 695 -28.25 -14.76 9.75
N VAL A 696 -26.97 -14.69 9.38
CA VAL A 696 -25.88 -14.66 10.37
C VAL A 696 -25.97 -13.41 11.23
N GLY A 697 -26.18 -12.22 10.63
CA GLY A 697 -26.29 -10.98 11.39
C GLY A 697 -27.51 -10.93 12.30
N LEU A 698 -28.66 -11.42 11.84
CA LEU A 698 -29.87 -11.55 12.67
C LEU A 698 -29.64 -12.56 13.81
N GLY A 699 -29.02 -13.71 13.54
CA GLY A 699 -28.73 -14.73 14.56
C GLY A 699 -27.80 -14.21 15.66
N VAL A 700 -26.77 -13.45 15.30
CA VAL A 700 -25.88 -12.78 16.28
C VAL A 700 -26.65 -11.72 17.06
N THR A 701 -27.45 -10.89 16.38
CA THR A 701 -28.25 -9.84 17.05
C THR A 701 -29.22 -10.44 18.07
N VAL A 702 -30.01 -11.44 17.67
CA VAL A 702 -31.02 -12.08 18.53
C VAL A 702 -30.37 -12.77 19.74
N THR A 703 -29.24 -13.45 19.54
CA THR A 703 -28.51 -14.12 20.63
C THR A 703 -27.99 -13.12 21.68
N LEU A 704 -27.56 -11.92 21.26
CA LEU A 704 -26.94 -10.94 22.15
C LEU A 704 -27.91 -9.90 22.72
N ALA A 705 -29.07 -9.67 22.08
CA ALA A 705 -29.99 -8.56 22.40
C ALA A 705 -30.59 -8.61 23.82
N GLY A 706 -30.68 -9.80 24.44
CA GLY A 706 -31.24 -9.99 25.78
C GLY A 706 -30.20 -10.11 26.89
N GLY A 707 -28.91 -10.15 26.57
CA GLY A 707 -27.84 -10.36 27.54
C GLY A 707 -27.35 -9.07 28.19
N ARG A 708 -26.91 -9.19 29.45
CA ARG A 708 -26.06 -8.20 30.11
C ARG A 708 -24.68 -8.82 30.26
N TYR A 709 -23.64 -8.05 29.98
CA TYR A 709 -22.28 -8.56 29.90
C TYR A 709 -21.37 -7.77 30.82
N SER A 710 -20.54 -8.49 31.59
CA SER A 710 -19.53 -7.91 32.45
C SER A 710 -18.30 -7.50 31.64
N LEU A 711 -17.85 -6.27 31.89
CA LEU A 711 -16.53 -5.79 31.48
C LEU A 711 -15.61 -5.87 32.69
N PRO A 712 -14.36 -6.34 32.57
CA PRO A 712 -13.41 -6.38 33.69
C PRO A 712 -13.15 -5.03 34.36
N ASN A 713 -13.40 -3.94 33.62
CA ASN A 713 -13.18 -2.57 34.08
C ASN A 713 -14.49 -1.89 34.54
N ALA A 714 -15.65 -2.54 34.40
CA ALA A 714 -16.93 -1.96 34.80
C ALA A 714 -17.47 -2.67 36.07
N PRO A 715 -17.99 -1.91 37.05
CA PRO A 715 -18.51 -2.47 38.30
C PRO A 715 -19.87 -3.17 38.13
N THR A 716 -20.58 -2.92 37.03
CA THR A 716 -21.92 -3.46 36.77
C THR A 716 -22.05 -3.97 35.34
N ASP A 717 -22.84 -5.03 35.14
CA ASP A 717 -23.11 -5.56 33.81
C ASP A 717 -23.83 -4.54 32.92
N GLN A 718 -23.40 -4.44 31.66
CA GLN A 718 -23.94 -3.46 30.72
C GLN A 718 -24.62 -4.14 29.52
N PRO A 719 -25.68 -3.53 28.96
CA PRO A 719 -26.25 -3.96 27.69
C PRO A 719 -25.28 -3.68 26.52
N LEU A 720 -25.32 -4.52 25.49
CA LEU A 720 -24.51 -4.34 24.29
C LEU A 720 -25.16 -3.40 23.28
N TRP A 721 -24.33 -2.56 22.67
CA TRP A 721 -24.69 -1.91 21.42
C TRP A 721 -24.53 -2.89 20.25
N LEU A 722 -25.62 -3.23 19.56
CA LEU A 722 -25.68 -4.15 18.43
C LEU A 722 -25.86 -3.42 17.09
N GLY A 723 -25.40 -2.17 17.00
CA GLY A 723 -25.48 -1.38 15.77
C GLY A 723 -24.72 -2.01 14.61
N PHE A 724 -23.55 -2.61 14.84
CA PHE A 724 -22.78 -3.26 13.77
C PHE A 724 -23.47 -4.51 13.16
N PRO A 725 -23.96 -5.49 13.94
CA PRO A 725 -24.77 -6.57 13.38
C PRO A 725 -25.98 -6.08 12.57
N LEU A 726 -26.71 -5.08 13.07
CA LEU A 726 -27.86 -4.49 12.37
C LEU A 726 -27.46 -3.74 11.08
N LEU A 727 -26.29 -3.11 11.07
CA LEU A 727 -25.69 -2.49 9.90
C LEU A 727 -25.38 -3.56 8.84
N VAL A 728 -24.79 -4.69 9.22
CA VAL A 728 -24.50 -5.81 8.30
C VAL A 728 -25.78 -6.40 7.71
N VAL A 729 -26.83 -6.57 8.53
CA VAL A 729 -28.15 -7.05 8.08
C VAL A 729 -28.74 -6.12 7.01
N GLN A 730 -28.78 -4.81 7.28
CA GLN A 730 -29.33 -3.83 6.34
C GLN A 730 -28.48 -3.68 5.08
N ALA A 731 -27.15 -3.69 5.21
CA ALA A 731 -26.22 -3.65 4.07
C ALA A 731 -26.44 -4.84 3.13
N ALA A 732 -26.56 -6.04 3.69
CA ALA A 732 -26.83 -7.26 2.92
C ALA A 732 -28.22 -7.24 2.29
N GLY A 733 -29.24 -6.71 2.99
CA GLY A 733 -30.58 -6.50 2.45
C GLY A 733 -30.60 -5.53 1.25
N ILE A 734 -29.93 -4.38 1.35
CA ILE A 734 -29.77 -3.43 0.24
C ILE A 734 -29.03 -4.10 -0.93
N THR A 735 -28.00 -4.91 -0.64
CA THR A 735 -27.26 -5.64 -1.66
C THR A 735 -28.16 -6.64 -2.40
N ALA A 736 -29.00 -7.39 -1.68
CA ALA A 736 -29.99 -8.29 -2.26
C ALA A 736 -31.00 -7.55 -3.16
N ALA A 737 -31.54 -6.43 -2.68
CA ALA A 737 -32.46 -5.58 -3.44
C ALA A 737 -31.81 -4.98 -4.69
N ALA A 738 -30.57 -4.49 -4.58
CA ALA A 738 -29.82 -3.93 -5.70
C ALA A 738 -29.51 -4.99 -6.77
N ILE A 739 -29.10 -6.20 -6.38
CA ILE A 739 -28.92 -7.33 -7.30
C ILE A 739 -30.25 -7.65 -7.99
N ALA A 740 -31.34 -7.74 -7.23
CA ALA A 740 -32.66 -8.04 -7.79
C ALA A 740 -33.22 -6.92 -8.70
N GLY A 741 -32.79 -5.67 -8.54
CA GLY A 741 -33.16 -4.55 -9.42
C GLY A 741 -32.49 -4.56 -10.79
N THR A 742 -31.45 -5.39 -11.00
CA THR A 742 -30.70 -5.42 -12.27
C THR A 742 -31.56 -5.88 -13.46
N GLY A 743 -31.65 -5.09 -14.53
CA GLY A 743 -32.37 -5.49 -15.74
C GLY A 743 -33.90 -5.54 -15.60
N ILE A 744 -34.47 -4.97 -14.54
CA ILE A 744 -35.92 -4.97 -14.28
C ILE A 744 -36.72 -4.32 -15.42
N ARG A 745 -36.20 -3.24 -16.04
CA ARG A 745 -36.83 -2.54 -17.17
C ARG A 745 -37.00 -3.43 -18.40
N ARG A 746 -35.96 -4.21 -18.75
CA ARG A 746 -35.98 -5.13 -19.90
C ARG A 746 -36.98 -6.27 -19.72
N ARG A 747 -37.19 -6.72 -18.48
CA ARG A 747 -38.11 -7.81 -18.17
C ARG A 747 -39.57 -7.34 -18.14
N LEU A 748 -39.83 -6.15 -17.59
CA LEU A 748 -41.15 -5.54 -17.60
C LEU A 748 -41.64 -5.29 -19.04
N SER A 749 -40.74 -4.96 -19.98
CA SER A 749 -41.10 -4.78 -21.39
C SER A 749 -41.37 -6.08 -22.16
N THR A 750 -40.90 -7.23 -21.68
CA THR A 750 -41.05 -8.54 -22.38
C THR A 750 -42.09 -9.46 -21.74
N SER A 751 -42.75 -9.03 -20.65
CA SER A 751 -43.71 -9.85 -19.91
C SER A 751 -45.15 -9.42 -20.21
N SER A 752 -46.08 -10.38 -20.36
CA SER A 752 -47.52 -10.07 -20.47
C SER A 752 -48.05 -9.38 -19.20
N PHE A 753 -49.00 -8.46 -19.39
CA PHE A 753 -49.58 -7.68 -18.29
C PHE A 753 -50.31 -8.58 -17.29
N GLY A 754 -50.01 -8.43 -15.99
CA GLY A 754 -50.59 -9.24 -14.92
C GLY A 754 -50.25 -8.67 -13.54
N TRP A 755 -50.85 -9.21 -12.45
CA TRP A 755 -50.78 -8.67 -11.08
C TRP A 755 -49.36 -8.46 -10.52
N ARG A 756 -48.37 -9.17 -11.06
CA ARG A 756 -46.95 -9.05 -10.67
C ARG A 756 -46.33 -7.71 -11.07
N GLN A 757 -46.86 -7.06 -12.10
CA GLN A 757 -46.38 -5.75 -12.58
C GLN A 757 -46.74 -4.59 -11.64
N PRO A 758 -48.02 -4.37 -11.24
CA PRO A 758 -48.36 -3.31 -10.29
C PRO A 758 -47.71 -3.54 -8.92
N PHE A 759 -47.61 -4.81 -8.46
CA PHE A 759 -46.88 -5.14 -7.24
C PHE A 759 -45.38 -4.79 -7.36
N GLY A 760 -44.73 -5.14 -8.47
CA GLY A 760 -43.32 -4.80 -8.71
C GLY A 760 -43.08 -3.29 -8.79
N VAL A 761 -43.99 -2.54 -9.43
CA VAL A 761 -43.92 -1.06 -9.49
C VAL A 761 -44.07 -0.46 -8.09
N LEU A 762 -45.02 -0.94 -7.29
CA LEU A 762 -45.20 -0.49 -5.91
C LEU A 762 -43.94 -0.72 -5.07
N VAL A 763 -43.35 -1.93 -5.13
CA VAL A 763 -42.10 -2.25 -4.42
C VAL A 763 -40.96 -1.32 -4.84
N VAL A 764 -40.81 -1.05 -6.14
CA VAL A 764 -39.76 -0.15 -6.66
C VAL A 764 -40.00 1.29 -6.21
N LEU A 765 -41.24 1.79 -6.26
CA LEU A 765 -41.59 3.14 -5.82
C LEU A 765 -41.32 3.33 -4.34
N VAL A 766 -41.79 2.39 -3.50
CA VAL A 766 -41.56 2.42 -2.06
C VAL A 766 -40.05 2.35 -1.75
N ALA A 767 -39.32 1.44 -2.40
CA ALA A 767 -37.87 1.31 -2.22
C ALA A 767 -37.10 2.56 -2.66
N ALA A 768 -37.51 3.22 -3.73
CA ALA A 768 -36.88 4.44 -4.24
C ALA A 768 -37.17 5.67 -3.36
N LEU A 769 -38.39 5.75 -2.81
CA LEU A 769 -38.82 6.85 -1.97
C LEU A 769 -38.21 6.80 -0.56
N THR A 770 -38.07 5.60 0.02
CA THR A 770 -37.52 5.39 1.37
C THR A 770 -36.24 6.19 1.66
N PRO A 771 -35.13 6.04 0.91
CA PRO A 771 -33.89 6.71 1.25
C PRO A 771 -33.95 8.24 1.06
N VAL A 772 -34.82 8.73 0.17
CA VAL A 772 -35.05 10.17 0.00
C VAL A 772 -35.79 10.74 1.21
N VAL A 773 -36.82 10.04 1.70
CA VAL A 773 -37.56 10.46 2.89
C VAL A 773 -36.68 10.41 4.13
N VAL A 774 -35.85 9.38 4.29
CA VAL A 774 -34.90 9.29 5.42
C VAL A 774 -33.86 10.41 5.36
N ALA A 775 -33.33 10.73 4.17
CA ALA A 775 -32.42 11.86 4.00
C ALA A 775 -33.09 13.20 4.38
N GLY A 776 -34.33 13.41 3.95
CA GLY A 776 -35.12 14.59 4.28
C GLY A 776 -35.39 14.70 5.79
N TRP A 777 -35.79 13.60 6.43
CA TRP A 777 -35.97 13.53 7.89
C TRP A 777 -34.67 13.87 8.62
N TRP A 778 -33.54 13.32 8.20
CA TRP A 778 -32.24 13.57 8.83
C TRP A 778 -31.81 15.05 8.75
N VAL A 779 -32.06 15.70 7.61
CA VAL A 779 -31.79 17.15 7.46
C VAL A 779 -32.74 18.00 8.30
N TRP A 780 -33.99 17.56 8.46
CA TRP A 780 -34.98 18.22 9.30
C TRP A 780 -34.61 18.13 10.78
N GLU A 781 -34.40 16.91 11.28
CA GLU A 781 -34.03 16.62 12.68
C GLU A 781 -32.63 17.18 13.03
N GLY A 782 -31.71 17.16 12.06
CA GLY A 782 -30.31 17.54 12.25
C GLY A 782 -29.57 16.60 13.19
N THR A 783 -28.67 17.17 13.99
CA THR A 783 -27.88 16.47 15.00
C THR A 783 -28.49 16.55 16.40
N ALA A 784 -29.81 16.75 16.51
CA ALA A 784 -30.51 16.64 17.79
C ALA A 784 -30.28 15.23 18.37
N GLY A 785 -29.32 15.12 19.28
CA GLY A 785 -28.76 13.86 19.74
C GLY A 785 -27.81 14.08 20.93
N ALA A 786 -27.12 13.02 21.36
CA ALA A 786 -26.28 13.08 22.55
C ALA A 786 -24.90 13.72 22.30
N VAL A 787 -24.50 13.89 21.03
CA VAL A 787 -23.22 14.48 20.62
C VAL A 787 -23.34 15.99 20.50
N ASP A 788 -22.40 16.70 21.12
CA ASP A 788 -22.32 18.16 21.14
C ASP A 788 -20.85 18.63 21.18
N ARG A 789 -20.60 19.93 20.95
CA ARG A 789 -19.27 20.53 21.18
C ARG A 789 -19.16 21.05 22.60
N ARG A 790 -18.28 20.43 23.40
CA ARG A 790 -18.06 20.80 24.80
C ARG A 790 -16.60 21.15 25.07
N PRO A 791 -16.31 22.04 26.03
CA PRO A 791 -14.96 22.24 26.53
C PRO A 791 -14.48 20.99 27.27
N VAL A 792 -13.21 20.62 27.08
CA VAL A 792 -12.60 19.36 27.56
C VAL A 792 -12.38 19.34 29.08
N ALA A 793 -12.25 20.51 29.72
CA ALA A 793 -11.89 20.61 31.13
C ALA A 793 -13.04 20.13 32.05
N SER A 794 -12.89 18.94 32.63
CA SER A 794 -13.78 18.44 33.68
C SER A 794 -13.32 18.82 35.09
N VAL A 795 -12.09 19.33 35.24
CA VAL A 795 -11.47 19.78 36.50
C VAL A 795 -10.86 21.18 36.36
N PRO A 796 -10.67 21.92 37.46
CA PRO A 796 -9.98 23.21 37.45
C PRO A 796 -8.58 23.16 36.81
N THR A 797 -8.19 24.23 36.13
CA THR A 797 -6.93 24.28 35.36
C THR A 797 -5.70 24.02 36.23
N TYR A 798 -5.65 24.56 37.45
CA TYR A 798 -4.51 24.35 38.36
C TYR A 798 -4.33 22.88 38.77
N MET A 799 -5.41 22.11 38.92
CA MET A 799 -5.33 20.67 39.21
C MET A 799 -4.76 19.92 38.01
N SER A 800 -5.18 20.30 36.80
CA SER A 800 -4.67 19.69 35.57
C SER A 800 -3.23 20.09 35.24
N ASP A 801 -2.79 21.28 35.65
CA ASP A 801 -1.41 21.74 35.47
C ASP A 801 -0.49 21.07 36.50
N ALA A 802 -0.92 20.91 37.75
CA ALA A 802 -0.19 20.13 38.75
C ALA A 802 0.05 18.68 38.32
N ALA A 803 -0.90 18.07 37.59
CA ALA A 803 -0.76 16.73 37.03
C ALA A 803 0.15 16.68 35.78
N LYS A 804 0.31 17.79 35.05
CA LYS A 804 1.25 17.89 33.92
C LYS A 804 2.68 18.02 34.40
N ASP A 805 2.90 18.79 35.46
CA ASP A 805 4.22 19.00 36.05
C ASP A 805 4.73 17.72 36.73
N ASP A 806 3.82 17.01 37.40
CA ASP A 806 4.09 15.73 38.03
C ASP A 806 2.89 14.78 37.87
N PRO A 807 3.02 13.72 37.03
CA PRO A 807 1.96 12.74 36.77
C PRO A 807 1.43 12.02 38.02
N VAL A 808 2.18 12.07 39.14
CA VAL A 808 1.78 11.49 40.43
C VAL A 808 0.60 12.26 41.04
N ASN A 809 0.40 13.53 40.69
CA ASN A 809 -0.68 14.36 41.19
C ASN A 809 -2.02 14.08 40.49
N GLY A 810 -2.72 13.03 40.90
CA GLY A 810 -4.06 12.71 40.42
C GLY A 810 -5.17 13.56 41.05
N SER A 811 -6.20 13.86 40.26
CA SER A 811 -7.43 14.53 40.72
C SER A 811 -8.58 13.52 40.78
N LEU A 812 -9.04 13.18 41.98
CA LEU A 812 -10.20 12.31 42.19
C LEU A 812 -11.48 13.11 41.98
N VAL A 813 -12.23 12.79 40.93
CA VAL A 813 -13.54 13.37 40.64
C VAL A 813 -14.63 12.44 41.15
N VAL A 814 -15.46 12.90 42.09
CA VAL A 814 -16.59 12.13 42.65
C VAL A 814 -17.91 12.73 42.19
N ARG A 815 -18.74 11.95 41.52
CA ARG A 815 -20.06 12.33 40.98
C ARG A 815 -21.17 11.54 41.66
N GLY A 816 -22.39 12.07 41.62
CA GLY A 816 -23.57 11.39 42.15
C GLY A 816 -23.99 11.89 43.52
N SER A 817 -24.86 11.13 44.18
CA SER A 817 -25.50 11.50 45.43
C SER A 817 -25.77 10.25 46.26
N ARG A 818 -26.06 10.42 47.56
CA ARG A 818 -26.44 9.27 48.42
C ARG A 818 -27.68 8.52 47.91
N ALA A 819 -28.58 9.18 47.17
CA ALA A 819 -29.80 8.57 46.63
C ALA A 819 -29.57 7.75 45.36
N THR A 820 -28.63 8.16 44.51
CA THR A 820 -28.34 7.55 43.20
C THR A 820 -27.10 6.67 43.20
N GLY A 821 -26.31 6.70 44.28
CA GLY A 821 -24.96 6.16 44.33
C GLY A 821 -23.92 7.19 43.88
N PHE A 822 -22.66 6.92 44.25
CA PHE A 822 -21.50 7.71 43.85
C PHE A 822 -20.67 6.98 42.80
N GLU A 823 -20.24 7.71 41.78
CA GLU A 823 -19.26 7.28 40.78
C GLU A 823 -17.98 8.09 40.97
N TYR A 824 -16.82 7.47 40.77
CA TYR A 824 -15.55 8.18 40.87
C TYR A 824 -14.65 7.90 39.67
N VAL A 825 -13.78 8.87 39.36
CA VAL A 825 -12.70 8.70 38.38
C VAL A 825 -11.50 9.51 38.82
N VAL A 826 -10.29 8.94 38.68
CA VAL A 826 -9.04 9.68 38.93
C VAL A 826 -8.50 10.20 37.60
N LEU A 827 -8.42 11.52 37.48
CA LEU A 827 -7.93 12.22 36.30
C LEU A 827 -6.51 12.75 36.55
N ARG A 828 -5.57 12.39 35.67
CA ARG A 828 -4.20 12.92 35.65
C ARG A 828 -3.95 13.86 34.47
N GLN A 829 -5.04 14.29 33.84
CA GLN A 829 -5.09 15.17 32.68
C GLN A 829 -6.44 15.93 32.68
N PRO A 830 -6.64 16.97 31.85
CA PRO A 830 -7.84 17.83 31.92
C PRO A 830 -9.19 17.11 31.82
N GLY A 831 -9.22 15.90 31.27
CA GLY A 831 -10.39 15.03 31.13
C GLY A 831 -9.99 13.71 30.46
N ILE A 832 -10.92 12.76 30.42
CA ILE A 832 -10.76 11.50 29.67
C ILE A 832 -10.88 11.82 28.18
N ARG A 833 -9.94 11.34 27.37
CA ARG A 833 -9.91 11.53 25.92
C ARG A 833 -10.09 10.21 25.20
N LEU A 834 -10.43 10.30 23.91
CA LEU A 834 -10.60 9.14 23.06
C LEU A 834 -9.31 8.30 22.99
N GLY A 835 -9.39 7.04 23.43
CA GLY A 835 -8.25 6.14 23.59
C GLY A 835 -8.00 5.79 25.05
N ASP A 836 -8.26 6.71 25.99
CA ASP A 836 -7.98 6.50 27.42
C ASP A 836 -8.94 5.48 28.04
N ASP A 837 -10.17 5.39 27.52
CA ASP A 837 -11.16 4.34 27.81
C ASP A 837 -10.59 2.94 27.61
N SER A 838 -9.63 2.83 26.69
CA SER A 838 -9.04 1.56 26.35
C SER A 838 -7.83 1.20 27.19
N VAL A 839 -7.37 2.02 28.13
CA VAL A 839 -6.23 1.69 29.01
C VAL A 839 -6.60 1.79 30.49
N GLU A 840 -7.90 1.88 30.79
CA GLU A 840 -8.40 1.94 32.16
C GLU A 840 -7.98 0.68 32.96
N PRO A 841 -7.46 0.83 34.20
CA PRO A 841 -7.09 -0.30 35.05
C PRO A 841 -8.31 -1.15 35.40
N SER A 842 -8.12 -2.45 35.64
CA SER A 842 -9.23 -3.36 35.97
C SER A 842 -9.85 -3.04 37.34
N ALA A 843 -11.09 -3.47 37.57
CA ALA A 843 -11.74 -3.29 38.87
C ALA A 843 -10.95 -3.97 40.02
N ALA A 844 -10.23 -5.06 39.72
CA ALA A 844 -9.35 -5.73 40.68
C ALA A 844 -8.12 -4.88 41.03
N ASP A 845 -7.50 -4.25 40.04
CA ASP A 845 -6.34 -3.35 40.25
C ASP A 845 -6.74 -2.10 41.05
N GLN A 846 -7.99 -1.66 40.89
CA GLN A 846 -8.53 -0.48 41.58
C GLN A 846 -9.16 -0.79 42.93
N ALA A 847 -9.30 -2.05 43.35
CA ALA A 847 -10.08 -2.43 44.53
C ALA A 847 -9.64 -1.69 45.82
N GLY A 848 -8.34 -1.47 45.99
CA GLY A 848 -7.81 -0.70 47.12
C GLY A 848 -8.23 0.77 47.08
N LEU A 849 -8.18 1.41 45.90
CA LEU A 849 -8.67 2.77 45.69
C LEU A 849 -10.20 2.84 45.91
N THR A 850 -10.95 1.87 45.38
CA THR A 850 -12.41 1.77 45.56
C THR A 850 -12.78 1.70 47.04
N SER A 851 -12.05 0.92 47.84
CA SER A 851 -12.26 0.84 49.28
C SER A 851 -12.08 2.21 49.94
N TYR A 852 -10.97 2.91 49.64
CA TYR A 852 -10.72 4.23 50.21
C TYR A 852 -11.76 5.28 49.80
N VAL A 853 -12.23 5.26 48.54
CA VAL A 853 -13.30 6.18 48.10
C VAL A 853 -14.62 5.84 48.78
N THR A 854 -14.92 4.56 48.98
CA THR A 854 -16.13 4.11 49.69
C THR A 854 -16.11 4.58 51.14
N ASP A 855 -14.98 4.42 51.83
CA ASP A 855 -14.79 4.89 53.21
C ASP A 855 -14.86 6.42 53.28
N LEU A 856 -14.28 7.13 52.30
CA LEU A 856 -14.34 8.60 52.21
C LEU A 856 -15.78 9.13 52.14
N VAL A 857 -16.63 8.46 51.38
CA VAL A 857 -18.04 8.87 51.17
C VAL A 857 -18.92 8.47 52.36
N THR A 858 -18.63 7.35 53.02
CA THR A 858 -19.48 6.79 54.08
C THR A 858 -19.08 7.26 55.48
N ALA A 859 -17.81 7.12 55.85
CA ALA A 859 -17.28 7.43 57.18
C ALA A 859 -15.80 7.88 57.08
N PRO A 860 -15.55 9.15 56.77
CA PRO A 860 -14.19 9.60 56.47
C PRO A 860 -13.31 9.66 57.73
N ASP A 861 -12.07 9.16 57.62
CA ASP A 861 -11.03 9.11 58.66
C ASP A 861 -9.71 9.70 58.08
N PRO A 862 -8.91 10.47 58.84
CA PRO A 862 -7.57 10.91 58.43
C PRO A 862 -6.67 9.80 57.86
N ARG A 863 -6.83 8.54 58.29
CA ARG A 863 -6.10 7.39 57.73
C ARG A 863 -6.50 7.08 56.29
N VAL A 864 -7.77 7.25 55.94
CA VAL A 864 -8.31 7.07 54.58
C VAL A 864 -7.74 8.15 53.65
N VAL A 865 -7.67 9.39 54.14
CA VAL A 865 -7.08 10.54 53.44
C VAL A 865 -5.59 10.30 53.12
N ALA A 866 -4.82 9.81 54.10
CA ALA A 866 -3.42 9.41 53.87
C ALA A 866 -3.31 8.22 52.90
N GLY A 867 -4.22 7.25 52.98
CA GLY A 867 -4.29 6.12 52.04
C GLY A 867 -4.58 6.54 50.59
N LEU A 868 -5.45 7.53 50.39
CA LEU A 868 -5.71 8.12 49.06
C LEU A 868 -4.46 8.82 48.50
N ALA A 869 -3.73 9.57 49.32
CA ALA A 869 -2.47 10.18 48.89
C ALA A 869 -1.45 9.12 48.44
N GLN A 870 -1.35 7.98 49.14
CA GLN A 870 -0.47 6.86 48.74
C GLN A 870 -0.86 6.21 47.40
N THR A 871 -2.09 6.42 46.92
CA THR A 871 -2.54 5.96 45.58
C THR A 871 -2.30 6.99 44.48
N GLY A 872 -1.63 8.10 44.78
CA GLY A 872 -1.34 9.15 43.82
C GLY A 872 -2.51 10.12 43.61
N VAL A 873 -3.34 10.35 44.63
CA VAL A 873 -4.39 11.38 44.60
C VAL A 873 -3.89 12.61 45.37
N ALA A 874 -3.90 13.77 44.72
CA ALA A 874 -3.52 15.07 45.30
C ALA A 874 -4.73 15.98 45.54
N TYR A 875 -5.77 15.85 44.72
CA TYR A 875 -6.97 16.69 44.80
C TYR A 875 -8.24 15.85 44.77
N VAL A 876 -9.28 16.32 45.46
CA VAL A 876 -10.65 15.79 45.37
C VAL A 876 -11.55 16.87 44.78
N TYR A 877 -12.34 16.52 43.78
CA TYR A 877 -13.24 17.44 43.08
C TYR A 877 -14.65 16.86 42.97
N ALA A 878 -15.63 17.59 43.49
CA ALA A 878 -17.05 17.28 43.34
C ALA A 878 -17.68 18.29 42.36
N PRO A 879 -18.05 17.87 41.13
CA PRO A 879 -18.68 18.74 40.16
C PRO A 879 -20.10 19.11 40.58
N ALA A 880 -20.60 20.24 40.06
CA ALA A 880 -21.93 20.74 40.39
C ALA A 880 -23.05 19.84 39.81
N PRO A 881 -24.14 19.57 40.56
CA PRO A 881 -24.34 19.91 41.98
C PRO A 881 -23.62 18.92 42.90
N ALA A 882 -22.78 19.42 43.81
CA ALA A 882 -22.12 18.58 44.81
C ALA A 882 -23.12 18.15 45.90
N ASP A 883 -23.07 16.87 46.29
CA ASP A 883 -23.91 16.32 47.36
C ASP A 883 -23.56 16.94 48.73
N ILE A 884 -24.57 17.42 49.45
CA ILE A 884 -24.38 18.13 50.73
C ILE A 884 -23.71 17.23 51.78
N GLY A 885 -24.02 15.93 51.78
CA GLY A 885 -23.43 14.96 52.69
C GLY A 885 -21.96 14.69 52.41
N LEU A 886 -21.58 14.60 51.12
CA LEU A 886 -20.17 14.49 50.72
C LEU A 886 -19.38 15.74 51.12
N VAL A 887 -19.94 16.92 50.91
CA VAL A 887 -19.31 18.20 51.29
C VAL A 887 -19.11 18.29 52.79
N GLY A 888 -20.14 18.00 53.59
CA GLY A 888 -20.04 18.03 55.05
C GLY A 888 -19.02 17.02 55.59
N ASN A 889 -18.95 15.82 54.99
CA ASN A 889 -17.97 14.80 55.33
C ASN A 889 -16.53 15.31 55.08
N LEU A 890 -16.24 15.85 53.89
CA LEU A 890 -14.90 16.33 53.52
C LEU A 890 -14.47 17.58 54.29
N ASP A 891 -15.40 18.50 54.57
CA ASP A 891 -15.10 19.72 55.34
C ASP A 891 -14.84 19.44 56.83
N SER A 892 -15.27 18.27 57.34
CA SER A 892 -15.13 17.88 58.75
C SER A 892 -13.86 17.09 59.08
N VAL A 893 -13.13 16.61 58.06
CA VAL A 893 -12.02 15.65 58.22
C VAL A 893 -10.69 16.37 58.21
N SER A 894 -9.76 15.98 59.09
CA SER A 894 -8.40 16.52 59.09
C SER A 894 -7.53 15.89 58.00
N GLY A 895 -6.61 16.69 57.43
CA GLY A 895 -5.73 16.27 56.33
C GLY A 895 -6.21 16.66 54.93
N VAL A 896 -7.29 17.43 54.85
CA VAL A 896 -7.86 17.97 53.60
C VAL A 896 -8.08 19.48 53.76
N SER A 897 -7.62 20.26 52.80
CA SER A 897 -7.79 21.71 52.75
C SER A 897 -8.73 22.13 51.61
N SER A 898 -9.59 23.12 51.85
CA SER A 898 -10.53 23.61 50.83
C SER A 898 -9.79 24.31 49.69
N ALA A 899 -10.15 23.99 48.44
CA ALA A 899 -9.54 24.53 47.24
C ALA A 899 -10.58 25.26 46.36
N SER A 900 -10.10 26.08 45.41
CA SER A 900 -10.99 26.86 44.56
C SER A 900 -11.70 25.98 43.51
N ALA A 901 -13.01 26.17 43.36
CA ALA A 901 -13.83 25.50 42.34
C ALA A 901 -14.27 26.49 41.25
N VAL A 902 -14.35 26.02 40.00
CA VAL A 902 -14.61 26.88 38.83
C VAL A 902 -16.08 27.26 38.68
N ARG A 903 -17.01 26.41 39.14
CA ARG A 903 -18.46 26.59 38.94
C ARG A 903 -19.20 26.77 40.26
N PRO A 904 -20.20 27.67 40.34
CA PRO A 904 -21.13 27.73 41.47
C PRO A 904 -21.76 26.35 41.71
N GLY A 905 -21.73 25.87 42.96
CA GLY A 905 -22.25 24.56 43.34
C GLY A 905 -21.28 23.37 43.16
N ALA A 906 -20.08 23.59 42.61
CA ALA A 906 -18.98 22.63 42.67
C ALA A 906 -18.11 22.88 43.92
N ARG A 907 -17.40 21.85 44.36
CA ARG A 907 -16.48 21.90 45.50
C ARG A 907 -15.18 21.19 45.17
N ALA A 908 -14.08 21.70 45.72
CA ALA A 908 -12.73 21.23 45.47
C ALA A 908 -11.96 21.21 46.77
N TRP A 909 -11.08 20.22 46.92
CA TRP A 909 -10.23 20.06 48.08
C TRP A 909 -8.83 19.57 47.66
N GLN A 910 -7.82 19.93 48.45
CA GLN A 910 -6.43 19.49 48.32
C GLN A 910 -6.06 18.60 49.51
N LEU A 911 -5.34 17.53 49.24
CA LEU A 911 -4.81 16.63 50.26
C LEU A 911 -3.52 17.21 50.85
N ASP A 912 -3.42 17.26 52.19
CA ASP A 912 -2.23 17.80 52.87
C ASP A 912 -1.03 16.84 52.77
N ALA A 913 -1.31 15.53 52.65
CA ALA A 913 -0.30 14.50 52.41
C ALA A 913 0.14 14.52 50.94
N LYS A 914 1.46 14.57 50.70
CA LYS A 914 2.01 14.48 49.35
C LYS A 914 1.84 13.07 48.79
N PRO A 915 1.41 12.93 47.53
CA PRO A 915 1.32 11.62 46.91
C PRO A 915 2.71 11.00 46.67
N THR A 916 2.78 9.66 46.70
CA THR A 916 4.03 8.89 46.58
C THR A 916 4.08 8.05 45.30
N ASP A 917 5.28 7.94 44.70
CA ASP A 917 5.55 7.24 43.44
C ASP A 917 5.55 5.69 43.53
N ASP A 918 5.72 5.14 44.73
CA ASP A 918 6.10 3.72 44.95
C ASP A 918 5.12 2.68 44.35
N LYS A 919 3.85 3.05 44.14
CA LYS A 919 2.84 2.16 43.53
C LYS A 919 2.63 2.37 42.03
N MET A 920 3.16 3.44 41.44
CA MET A 920 2.99 3.76 40.01
C MET A 920 3.97 2.97 39.12
N LEU A 921 5.08 2.48 39.67
CA LEU A 921 6.11 1.69 38.97
C LEU A 921 5.74 0.20 38.88
N LEU A 922 4.63 -0.15 38.22
CA LEU A 922 4.32 -1.55 37.90
C LEU A 922 5.06 -2.04 36.65
N ALA A 923 5.38 -3.34 36.67
CA ALA A 923 6.31 -4.04 35.79
C ALA A 923 6.09 -3.79 34.28
N VAL A 924 7.17 -3.42 33.60
CA VAL A 924 7.24 -3.30 32.13
C VAL A 924 7.12 -4.68 31.50
N ASP A 925 6.14 -4.85 30.61
CA ASP A 925 6.02 -6.09 29.82
C ASP A 925 7.13 -6.14 28.76
N GLN A 926 8.17 -6.93 29.04
CA GLN A 926 9.33 -7.10 28.15
C GLN A 926 8.96 -7.68 26.76
N ALA A 927 7.78 -8.27 26.61
CA ALA A 927 7.33 -8.81 25.31
C ALA A 927 6.72 -7.75 24.38
N ARG A 928 6.27 -6.60 24.92
CA ARG A 928 5.53 -5.59 24.15
C ARG A 928 6.30 -5.01 22.95
N PRO A 929 7.59 -4.63 23.07
CA PRO A 929 8.37 -4.15 21.93
C PRO A 929 8.48 -5.16 20.79
N TRP A 930 8.62 -6.46 21.12
CA TRP A 930 8.68 -7.53 20.13
C TRP A 930 7.35 -7.76 19.42
N LEU A 931 6.23 -7.66 20.15
CA LEU A 931 4.89 -7.76 19.58
C LEU A 931 4.58 -6.58 18.65
N LEU A 932 4.99 -5.35 19.02
CA LEU A 932 4.88 -4.18 18.15
C LEU A 932 5.75 -4.31 16.89
N ALA A 933 6.97 -4.84 17.01
CA ALA A 933 7.82 -5.14 15.85
C ALA A 933 7.18 -6.19 14.92
N ALA A 934 6.59 -7.25 15.50
CA ALA A 934 5.86 -8.26 14.75
C ALA A 934 4.62 -7.69 14.04
N GLN A 935 3.87 -6.79 14.70
CA GLN A 935 2.76 -6.08 14.08
C GLN A 935 3.24 -5.21 12.91
N GLY A 936 4.32 -4.43 13.09
CA GLY A 936 4.90 -3.60 12.03
C GLY A 936 5.31 -4.42 10.81
N LEU A 937 5.94 -5.58 11.04
CA LEU A 937 6.26 -6.53 9.97
C LEU A 937 5.00 -7.08 9.30
N ALA A 938 3.97 -7.46 10.07
CA ALA A 938 2.71 -7.96 9.54
C ALA A 938 2.02 -6.92 8.65
N VAL A 939 1.96 -5.64 9.08
CA VAL A 939 1.42 -4.54 8.28
C VAL A 939 2.16 -4.40 6.95
N LEU A 940 3.50 -4.42 6.97
CA LEU A 940 4.31 -4.36 5.74
C LEU A 940 4.04 -5.54 4.80
N VAL A 941 4.01 -6.76 5.34
CA VAL A 941 3.73 -7.98 4.56
C VAL A 941 2.33 -7.92 3.94
N VAL A 942 1.30 -7.53 4.71
CA VAL A 942 -0.07 -7.42 4.21
C VAL A 942 -0.16 -6.36 3.11
N LEU A 943 0.48 -5.20 3.27
CA LEU A 943 0.49 -4.14 2.25
C LEU A 943 1.14 -4.62 0.94
N VAL A 944 2.26 -5.32 1.03
CA VAL A 944 2.97 -5.89 -0.14
C VAL A 944 2.12 -6.96 -0.83
N LEU A 945 1.52 -7.88 -0.07
CA LEU A 945 0.73 -8.98 -0.64
C LEU A 945 -0.65 -8.52 -1.15
N ALA A 946 -1.15 -7.38 -0.66
CA ALA A 946 -2.34 -6.70 -1.16
C ALA A 946 -2.09 -5.89 -2.45
N ALA A 947 -0.83 -5.52 -2.73
CA ALA A 947 -0.44 -4.69 -3.87
C ALA A 947 -0.52 -5.45 -5.23
N PRO A 948 -0.75 -4.75 -6.36
CA PRO A 948 -0.75 -5.36 -7.68
C PRO A 948 0.63 -5.94 -8.07
N SER A 949 0.61 -7.11 -8.72
CA SER A 949 1.82 -7.75 -9.28
C SER A 949 2.21 -7.11 -10.62
N ARG A 950 3.51 -6.96 -10.86
CA ARG A 950 4.07 -6.45 -12.13
C ARG A 950 3.88 -7.38 -13.34
N GLY A 951 3.53 -8.64 -13.09
CA GLY A 951 3.47 -9.69 -14.11
C GLY A 951 2.37 -9.55 -15.16
N GLU A 952 1.37 -8.67 -14.96
CA GLU A 952 0.29 -8.47 -15.95
C GLU A 952 0.68 -7.55 -17.14
N ARG A 953 1.93 -7.05 -17.20
CA ARG A 953 2.44 -6.19 -18.31
C ARG A 953 3.54 -6.81 -19.17
N ARG A 954 3.75 -8.12 -19.11
CA ARG A 954 4.64 -8.83 -20.04
C ARG A 954 3.85 -9.49 -21.15
#